data_AF-A0A812T0Y6-F1
#
_entry.id   AF-A0A812T0Y6-F1
#
_cell.length_a   1.000
_cell.length_b   1.000
_cell.length_c   1.000
_cell.angle_alpha   90.00
_cell.angle_beta   90.00
_cell.angle_gamma   90.00
#
_symmetry.space_group_name_H-M   'P 1'
#
loop_
_entity.id
_entity.type
_entity.pdbx_description
1 polymer ?
#
loop_
_entity_poly.entity_id
_entity_poly.type
_entity_poly.pdbx_seq_one_letter_code
_entity_poly.pdbx_strand_id
1 'polypeptide(L)'
;MVRTLGVGLLVQALTACWALRAGREDADLGNLSFSEFPPLCDEGLVSQTCRHLSGDGSGTTIGKADIAKVLFKTEEQIQHLWQVLDLPADELATCLDVCNAITEYIKDWHVLPPRSDLACYTIGRRWFCDADVRPDQLKIAGLSEEQDLPDLHDQESQPVAGATSYRKPEAEVATSWHLVERVANLFRIFPAESPGREEAFAPPTMDDSSDYTSTIRVIMRSGQIAEAFLGAALRAFENNMTGNQMLRWFGADDANVERNIRLTLNSAADLLSKAHFVYPGPTCTKKQLAYALPNGIDCSRLQLSDAGVPCASYGAKFVLYVCPLFMSHPKQQVLTLIHEASHHAMAFTEDVCADPTKPPEEWNCTPKGYGRATCRLLAEHMQARALINADNYCYYVQDVVDQNSPEWVPVWRSEPRNAAPFTCPPLSVPRGSLCSCQHGNHCFQDGAEGCQLKSSTSLQFSLPSCEDCRCARCPLNARLLPGGICECNEQFHCSTTSDSGCYADLRNFSVLSCPTCFCQRAPPKTKSMYKEHRLCTEPCGSMVLGQVLAENRCAKCKGTDCYLYDCTLDPCKDKSCGKFAYCKAWAGKPQCRCFSQYRQGSDGCHPVIQENDRCCYTGKSQSLIRAVWVPRELQPTNWYFKHICPTVDGIKWRKAPRTECTGVIYQHPDNHLLGLGKGVEI
;
A
#
# COMPACT_ATOMS: atom_id res chain seq x y z
N MET A 1 44.67 32.32 18.91
CA MET A 1 44.20 32.93 17.64
C MET A 1 43.89 31.89 16.57
N VAL A 2 44.80 30.97 16.21
CA VAL A 2 44.53 29.97 15.15
C VAL A 2 43.38 29.00 15.49
N ARG A 3 43.26 28.56 16.76
CA ARG A 3 42.12 27.73 17.21
C ARG A 3 40.79 28.47 17.22
N THR A 4 40.79 29.78 17.44
CA THR A 4 39.57 30.61 17.47
C THR A 4 39.03 30.89 16.06
N LEU A 5 39.92 31.05 15.07
CA LEU A 5 39.55 31.19 13.66
C LEU A 5 38.98 29.89 13.06
N GLY A 6 39.50 28.72 13.46
CA GLY A 6 39.02 27.43 12.97
C GLY A 6 37.58 27.10 13.38
N VAL A 7 37.18 27.47 14.60
CA VAL A 7 35.80 27.26 15.09
C VAL A 7 34.81 28.17 14.37
N GLY A 8 35.18 29.43 14.10
CA GLY A 8 34.32 30.37 13.37
C GLY A 8 34.01 29.91 11.94
N LEU A 9 35.01 29.40 11.22
CA LEU A 9 34.83 28.86 9.86
C LEU A 9 34.00 27.58 9.84
N LEU A 10 34.17 26.70 10.83
CA LEU A 10 33.38 25.47 10.94
C LEU A 10 31.90 25.80 11.22
N VAL A 11 31.62 26.75 12.12
CA VAL A 11 30.24 27.18 12.42
C VAL A 11 29.61 27.82 11.18
N GLN A 12 30.33 28.70 10.47
CA GLN A 12 29.83 29.30 9.23
C GLN A 12 29.53 28.27 8.15
N ALA A 13 30.41 27.29 7.95
CA ALA A 13 30.21 26.20 6.99
C ALA A 13 29.00 25.33 7.37
N LEU A 14 28.83 25.01 8.65
CA LEU A 14 27.68 24.24 9.14
C LEU A 14 26.38 25.03 8.99
N THR A 15 26.35 26.32 9.31
CA THR A 15 25.16 27.17 9.12
C THR A 15 24.82 27.37 7.64
N ALA A 16 25.82 27.53 6.76
CA ALA A 16 25.59 27.65 5.32
C ALA A 16 25.08 26.33 4.74
N CYS A 17 25.62 25.19 5.19
CA CYS A 17 25.16 23.87 4.76
C CYS A 17 23.74 23.56 5.28
N TRP A 18 23.38 24.03 6.48
CA TRP A 18 22.03 23.92 7.03
C TRP A 18 21.04 24.83 6.27
N ALA A 19 21.42 26.06 5.95
CA ALA A 19 20.61 26.99 5.15
C ALA A 19 20.41 26.51 3.70
N LEU A 20 21.44 25.96 3.06
CA LEU A 20 21.33 25.36 1.72
C LEU A 20 20.50 24.07 1.72
N ARG A 21 20.45 23.33 2.82
CA ARG A 21 19.60 22.14 2.96
C ARG A 21 18.14 22.52 3.22
N ALA A 22 17.89 23.49 4.10
CA ALA A 22 16.55 24.03 4.37
C ALA A 22 15.94 24.65 3.10
N GLY A 23 16.69 25.49 2.37
CA GLY A 23 16.20 26.10 1.14
C GLY A 23 16.00 25.14 -0.03
N ARG A 24 16.49 23.89 0.05
CA ARG A 24 16.32 22.88 -1.01
C ARG A 24 15.16 21.92 -0.74
N GLU A 25 14.77 21.73 0.51
CA GLU A 25 13.53 21.01 0.86
C GLU A 25 12.29 21.86 0.54
N ASP A 26 12.38 23.19 0.64
CA ASP A 26 11.31 24.11 0.21
C ASP A 26 11.15 24.21 -1.33
N ALA A 27 12.21 23.93 -2.11
CA ALA A 27 12.17 24.06 -3.57
C ALA A 27 11.29 23.00 -4.27
N ASP A 28 10.93 21.93 -3.57
CA ASP A 28 10.08 20.84 -4.07
C ASP A 28 8.59 21.03 -3.73
N LEU A 29 8.25 22.01 -2.89
CA LEU A 29 6.87 22.44 -2.62
C LEU A 29 6.43 23.39 -3.75
N GLY A 30 6.39 22.90 -4.99
CA GLY A 30 6.25 23.72 -6.19
C GLY A 30 5.38 24.96 -6.01
N ASN A 31 6.01 26.12 -5.77
CA ASN A 31 5.40 27.44 -5.54
C ASN A 31 3.99 27.48 -4.91
N LEU A 32 3.64 26.59 -3.97
CA LEU A 32 2.35 26.67 -3.29
C LEU A 32 2.39 27.87 -2.34
N SER A 33 1.65 28.92 -2.68
CA SER A 33 1.51 30.07 -1.80
C SER A 33 0.54 29.73 -0.68
N PHE A 34 1.04 29.48 0.53
CA PHE A 34 0.21 29.19 1.71
C PHE A 34 -0.86 30.26 2.01
N SER A 35 -0.72 31.47 1.47
CA SER A 35 -1.74 32.52 1.60
C SER A 35 -3.01 32.26 0.80
N GLU A 36 -2.97 31.36 -0.19
CA GLU A 36 -4.12 30.96 -1.01
C GLU A 36 -4.98 29.89 -0.35
N PHE A 37 -4.50 29.31 0.75
CA PHE A 37 -5.19 28.25 1.48
C PHE A 37 -5.90 28.83 2.71
N PRO A 38 -7.16 28.45 2.96
CA PRO A 38 -7.88 28.90 4.15
C PRO A 38 -7.13 28.50 5.42
N PRO A 39 -7.16 29.31 6.49
CA PRO A 39 -6.66 28.87 7.78
C PRO A 39 -7.36 27.58 8.23
N LEU A 40 -6.71 26.83 9.14
CA LEU A 40 -7.40 25.73 9.81
C LEU A 40 -8.62 26.26 10.55
N CYS A 41 -9.73 25.53 10.48
CA CYS A 41 -11.01 25.94 11.06
C CYS A 41 -11.50 27.31 10.56
N ASP A 42 -11.26 27.63 9.28
CA ASP A 42 -11.85 28.80 8.61
C ASP A 42 -13.37 28.84 8.84
N GLU A 43 -13.89 30.00 9.25
CA GLU A 43 -15.29 30.17 9.65
C GLU A 43 -16.26 29.77 8.53
N GLY A 44 -15.92 30.07 7.27
CA GLY A 44 -16.71 29.70 6.10
C GLY A 44 -16.76 28.19 5.89
N LEU A 45 -15.61 27.52 6.01
CA LEU A 45 -15.52 26.06 5.93
C LEU A 45 -16.25 25.36 7.07
N VAL A 46 -16.04 25.84 8.31
CA VAL A 46 -16.69 25.29 9.51
C VAL A 46 -18.21 25.44 9.40
N SER A 47 -18.71 26.64 9.04
CA SER A 47 -20.15 26.88 8.86
C SER A 47 -20.74 26.02 7.73
N GLN A 48 -20.00 25.85 6.63
CA GLN A 48 -20.40 24.95 5.55
C GLN A 48 -20.52 23.51 6.04
N THR A 49 -19.47 22.97 6.68
CA THR A 49 -19.47 21.60 7.23
C THR A 49 -20.57 21.41 8.27
N CYS A 50 -20.80 22.41 9.11
CA CYS A 50 -21.81 22.34 10.16
C CYS A 50 -23.24 22.22 9.61
N ARG A 51 -23.58 23.02 8.59
CA ARG A 51 -24.86 22.90 7.88
C ARG A 51 -25.05 21.53 7.25
N HIS A 52 -23.98 20.92 6.76
CA HIS A 52 -24.04 19.57 6.21
C HIS A 52 -24.30 18.51 7.27
N LEU A 53 -23.67 18.63 8.43
CA LEU A 53 -23.79 17.64 9.50
C LEU A 53 -25.13 17.73 10.24
N SER A 54 -25.62 18.95 10.55
CA SER A 54 -26.83 19.13 11.35
C SER A 54 -28.12 18.81 10.60
N GLY A 55 -28.12 18.93 9.26
CA GLY A 55 -29.26 18.64 8.38
C GLY A 55 -30.50 19.54 8.54
N ASP A 56 -30.59 20.32 9.62
CA ASP A 56 -31.73 21.15 10.02
C ASP A 56 -31.61 22.63 9.60
N GLY A 57 -30.48 23.00 8.99
CA GLY A 57 -30.18 24.38 8.57
C GLY A 57 -29.90 25.35 9.72
N SER A 58 -30.00 24.95 10.99
CA SER A 58 -29.61 25.78 12.15
C SER A 58 -28.08 25.89 12.25
N GLY A 59 -27.37 24.84 11.81
CA GLY A 59 -26.05 24.89 11.18
C GLY A 59 -24.90 25.42 12.01
N THR A 60 -25.00 25.47 13.34
CA THR A 60 -23.90 25.95 14.20
C THR A 60 -23.44 24.94 15.24
N THR A 61 -24.28 23.96 15.57
CA THR A 61 -23.98 22.92 16.56
C THR A 61 -24.23 21.52 16.02
N ILE A 62 -23.44 20.55 16.46
CA ILE A 62 -23.55 19.14 16.10
C ILE A 62 -23.42 18.24 17.33
N GLY A 63 -24.08 17.09 17.28
CA GLY A 63 -23.99 16.04 18.28
C GLY A 63 -23.25 14.79 17.76
N LYS A 64 -23.09 13.82 18.66
CA LYS A 64 -22.52 12.50 18.34
C LYS A 64 -23.30 11.78 17.23
N ALA A 65 -24.64 11.89 17.26
CA ALA A 65 -25.53 11.26 16.28
C ALA A 65 -25.27 11.77 14.85
N ASP A 66 -24.96 13.05 14.69
CA ASP A 66 -24.70 13.67 13.38
C ASP A 66 -23.41 13.10 12.78
N ILE A 67 -22.33 13.02 13.57
CA ILE A 67 -21.07 12.40 13.15
C ILE A 67 -21.23 10.90 12.91
N ALA A 68 -21.94 10.20 13.79
CA ALA A 68 -22.20 8.76 13.68
C ALA A 68 -22.91 8.42 12.37
N LYS A 69 -23.91 9.23 11.99
CA LYS A 69 -24.64 9.10 10.74
C LYS A 69 -23.71 9.24 9.52
N VAL A 70 -22.92 10.32 9.46
CA VAL A 70 -22.06 10.60 8.29
C VAL A 70 -20.94 9.58 8.14
N LEU A 71 -20.32 9.16 9.25
CA LEU A 71 -19.22 8.17 9.23
C LEU A 71 -19.70 6.71 9.21
N PHE A 72 -21.02 6.49 9.21
CA PHE A 72 -21.62 5.16 9.34
C PHE A 72 -21.08 4.38 10.55
N LYS A 73 -20.98 5.05 11.71
CA LYS A 73 -20.54 4.48 13.00
C LYS A 73 -21.70 4.48 13.99
N THR A 74 -21.54 3.76 15.11
CA THR A 74 -22.51 3.84 16.22
C THR A 74 -22.22 5.05 17.10
N GLU A 75 -23.22 5.56 17.81
CA GLU A 75 -23.03 6.67 18.75
C GLU A 75 -22.04 6.31 19.87
N GLU A 76 -21.96 5.04 20.27
CA GLU A 76 -20.99 4.57 21.27
C GLU A 76 -19.56 4.67 20.76
N GLN A 77 -19.32 4.41 19.47
CA GLN A 77 -18.00 4.58 18.86
C GLN A 77 -17.61 6.07 18.83
N ILE A 78 -18.57 6.94 18.52
CA ILE A 78 -18.36 8.40 18.52
C ILE A 78 -18.25 8.99 19.93
N GLN A 79 -18.88 8.36 20.93
CA GLN A 79 -18.76 8.78 22.33
C GLN A 79 -17.31 8.73 22.82
N HIS A 80 -16.55 7.70 22.41
CA HIS A 80 -15.13 7.62 22.75
C HIS A 80 -14.33 8.76 22.07
N LEU A 81 -14.67 9.13 20.84
CA LEU A 81 -14.07 10.28 20.18
C LEU A 81 -14.35 11.58 20.96
N TRP A 82 -15.60 11.80 21.37
CA TRP A 82 -16.00 12.98 22.16
C TRP A 82 -15.19 13.12 23.45
N GLN A 83 -14.98 12.00 24.15
CA GLN A 83 -14.17 11.98 25.38
C GLN A 83 -12.70 12.31 25.11
N VAL A 84 -12.14 11.79 24.03
CA VAL A 84 -10.73 12.04 23.65
C VAL A 84 -10.52 13.50 23.25
N LEU A 85 -11.53 14.14 22.68
CA LEU A 85 -11.51 15.55 22.29
C LEU A 85 -11.93 16.51 23.42
N ASP A 86 -12.19 16.01 24.63
CA ASP A 86 -12.71 16.78 25.78
C ASP A 86 -13.96 17.62 25.44
N LEU A 87 -14.83 17.07 24.58
CA LEU A 87 -16.10 17.68 24.20
C LEU A 87 -17.20 17.32 25.21
N PRO A 88 -18.21 18.19 25.45
CA PRO A 88 -19.26 17.94 26.42
C PRO A 88 -20.05 16.67 26.07
N ALA A 89 -20.21 15.76 27.03
CA ALA A 89 -20.75 14.42 26.78
C ALA A 89 -22.23 14.40 26.38
N ASP A 90 -23.03 15.32 26.94
CA ASP A 90 -24.49 15.35 26.79
C ASP A 90 -25.01 16.58 26.04
N GLU A 91 -24.11 17.44 25.56
CA GLU A 91 -24.47 18.69 24.88
C GLU A 91 -24.06 18.67 23.40
N LEU A 92 -24.78 19.44 22.60
CA LEU A 92 -24.35 19.75 21.24
C LEU A 92 -23.11 20.65 21.33
N ALA A 93 -22.04 20.30 20.63
CA ALA A 93 -20.85 21.14 20.53
C ALA A 93 -20.98 22.07 19.33
N THR A 94 -20.45 23.29 19.40
CA THR A 94 -20.38 24.12 18.19
C THR A 94 -19.41 23.47 17.21
N CYS A 95 -19.68 23.58 15.90
CA CYS A 95 -18.76 23.01 14.91
C CYS A 95 -17.36 23.63 14.95
N LEU A 96 -17.25 24.88 15.42
CA LEU A 96 -15.96 25.53 15.64
C LEU A 96 -15.22 24.88 16.81
N ASP A 97 -15.90 24.56 17.91
CA ASP A 97 -15.29 23.85 19.04
C ASP A 97 -14.84 22.46 18.64
N VAL A 98 -15.65 21.72 17.87
CA VAL A 98 -15.27 20.40 17.34
C VAL A 98 -14.04 20.51 16.43
N CYS A 99 -14.01 21.48 15.52
CA CYS A 99 -12.85 21.69 14.64
C CYS A 99 -11.59 22.03 15.44
N ASN A 100 -11.69 22.97 16.40
CA ASN A 100 -10.56 23.37 17.23
C ASN A 100 -10.03 22.21 18.06
N ALA A 101 -10.91 21.46 18.74
CA ALA A 101 -10.52 20.30 19.53
C ALA A 101 -9.79 19.24 18.69
N ILE A 102 -10.25 18.99 17.46
CA ILE A 102 -9.57 18.11 16.51
C ILE A 102 -8.19 18.64 16.15
N THR A 103 -8.05 19.93 15.82
CA THR A 103 -6.75 20.51 15.47
C THR A 103 -5.77 20.47 16.63
N GLU A 104 -6.22 20.71 17.86
CA GLU A 104 -5.39 20.60 19.06
C GLU A 104 -4.95 19.15 19.29
N TYR A 105 -5.87 18.19 19.20
CA TYR A 105 -5.54 16.78 19.30
C TYR A 105 -4.50 16.35 18.26
N ILE A 106 -4.70 16.72 16.98
CA ILE A 106 -3.76 16.36 15.91
C ILE A 106 -2.40 17.01 16.17
N LYS A 107 -2.36 18.28 16.59
CA LYS A 107 -1.11 19.02 16.84
C LYS A 107 -0.23 18.35 17.90
N ASP A 108 -0.84 17.76 18.92
CA ASP A 108 -0.12 17.18 20.05
C ASP A 108 0.44 15.77 19.73
N TRP A 109 -0.21 15.04 18.83
CA TRP A 109 0.06 13.61 18.63
C TRP A 109 0.47 13.23 17.20
N HIS A 110 0.16 14.07 16.21
CA HIS A 110 0.20 13.75 14.77
C HIS A 110 0.76 14.93 13.94
N VAL A 111 0.70 14.80 12.60
CA VAL A 111 1.13 15.86 11.69
C VAL A 111 -0.09 16.67 11.25
N LEU A 112 -0.23 17.86 11.83
CA LEU A 112 -1.26 18.82 11.45
C LEU A 112 -0.84 19.58 10.17
N PRO A 113 -1.67 19.65 9.12
CA PRO A 113 -1.36 20.47 7.96
C PRO A 113 -1.33 21.95 8.34
N PRO A 114 -0.50 22.77 7.69
CA PRO A 114 -0.38 24.19 8.05
C PRO A 114 -1.63 25.02 7.71
N ARG A 115 -2.49 24.52 6.83
CA ARG A 115 -3.71 25.18 6.33
C ARG A 115 -4.76 24.14 5.96
N SER A 116 -6.02 24.56 5.85
CA SER A 116 -7.07 23.72 5.27
C SER A 116 -6.78 23.50 3.78
N ASP A 117 -7.28 22.40 3.21
CA ASP A 117 -7.04 21.99 1.82
C ASP A 117 -5.59 21.66 1.44
N LEU A 118 -4.72 21.53 2.43
CA LEU A 118 -3.42 20.87 2.26
C LEU A 118 -3.47 19.54 2.98
N ALA A 119 -3.12 18.48 2.25
CA ALA A 119 -2.96 17.16 2.84
C ALA A 119 -1.50 16.85 3.15
N CYS A 120 -1.31 16.21 4.30
CA CYS A 120 -0.01 15.72 4.74
C CYS A 120 0.10 14.21 4.58
N TYR A 121 1.31 13.71 4.37
CA TYR A 121 1.62 12.28 4.41
C TYR A 121 3.03 12.05 4.95
N THR A 122 3.25 10.84 5.48
CA THR A 122 4.53 10.44 6.08
C THR A 122 5.25 9.42 5.20
N ILE A 123 6.53 9.65 4.88
CA ILE A 123 7.44 8.67 4.27
C ILE A 123 8.56 8.39 5.25
N GLY A 124 8.57 7.18 5.81
CA GLY A 124 9.50 6.81 6.87
C GLY A 124 9.34 7.76 8.07
N ARG A 125 10.31 8.65 8.27
CA ARG A 125 10.30 9.63 9.38
C ARG A 125 10.06 11.07 8.95
N ARG A 126 9.86 11.31 7.66
CA ARG A 126 9.61 12.65 7.13
C ARG A 126 8.15 12.77 6.80
N TRP A 127 7.59 13.93 7.08
CA TRP A 127 6.26 14.28 6.62
C TRP A 127 6.36 15.35 5.54
N PHE A 128 5.39 15.35 4.64
CA PHE A 128 5.25 16.26 3.53
C PHE A 128 3.82 16.78 3.56
N CYS A 129 3.63 18.09 3.40
CA CYS A 129 2.32 18.75 3.41
C CYS A 129 2.19 19.59 2.14
N ASP A 130 2.12 18.89 1.00
CA ASP A 130 2.28 19.46 -0.35
C ASP A 130 1.24 18.94 -1.36
N ALA A 131 0.25 18.21 -0.87
CA ALA A 131 -0.90 17.78 -1.63
C ALA A 131 -1.98 18.88 -1.56
N ASP A 132 -2.09 19.68 -2.62
CA ASP A 132 -3.20 20.60 -2.81
C ASP A 132 -4.47 19.81 -3.10
N VAL A 133 -5.40 19.84 -2.14
CA VAL A 133 -6.67 19.11 -2.20
C VAL A 133 -7.86 20.08 -2.16
N ARG A 134 -7.66 21.33 -2.60
CA ARG A 134 -8.77 22.27 -2.80
C ARG A 134 -9.73 21.70 -3.84
N PRO A 135 -11.07 21.87 -3.69
CA PRO A 135 -12.06 21.33 -4.61
C PRO A 135 -11.82 21.67 -6.09
N ASP A 136 -11.33 22.88 -6.39
CA ASP A 136 -10.99 23.28 -7.76
C ASP A 136 -9.75 22.57 -8.33
N GLN A 137 -8.84 22.11 -7.47
CA GLN A 137 -7.64 21.34 -7.82
C GLN A 137 -7.90 19.83 -7.85
N LEU A 138 -8.95 19.36 -7.16
CA LEU A 138 -9.41 17.98 -7.24
C LEU A 138 -10.07 17.66 -8.60
N LYS A 139 -10.30 18.62 -9.49
CA LYS A 139 -10.70 18.25 -10.87
C LYS A 139 -9.53 17.51 -11.52
N ILE A 140 -9.65 16.20 -11.71
CA ILE A 140 -8.63 15.38 -12.40
C ILE A 140 -8.62 15.83 -13.86
N ALA A 141 -7.77 16.82 -14.13
CA ALA A 141 -7.70 17.48 -15.42
C ALA A 141 -7.32 16.48 -16.51
N GLY A 142 -8.30 16.15 -17.33
CA GLY A 142 -8.08 15.48 -18.60
C GLY A 142 -8.24 13.98 -18.61
N LEU A 143 -9.01 13.40 -17.68
CA LEU A 143 -9.87 12.28 -18.08
C LEU A 143 -11.16 12.92 -18.61
N SER A 144 -11.21 13.25 -19.91
CA SER A 144 -12.47 13.66 -20.53
C SER A 144 -13.51 12.56 -20.34
N GLU A 145 -14.80 12.85 -20.53
CA GLU A 145 -15.84 11.80 -20.54
C GLU A 145 -15.51 10.63 -21.49
N GLU A 146 -14.59 10.86 -22.45
CA GLU A 146 -14.11 9.91 -23.45
C GLU A 146 -12.83 9.15 -23.03
N GLN A 147 -12.13 9.57 -21.98
CA GLN A 147 -10.92 8.90 -21.50
C GLN A 147 -11.28 7.99 -20.32
N ASP A 148 -11.44 6.71 -20.64
CA ASP A 148 -11.58 5.65 -19.65
C ASP A 148 -10.25 5.41 -18.92
N LEU A 149 -10.32 4.84 -17.71
CA LEU A 149 -9.20 4.06 -17.20
C LEU A 149 -8.85 3.04 -18.28
N PRO A 150 -7.55 2.86 -18.58
CA PRO A 150 -7.15 2.05 -19.71
C PRO A 150 -7.77 0.68 -19.49
N ASP A 151 -8.46 0.15 -20.50
CA ASP A 151 -9.00 -1.21 -20.41
C ASP A 151 -7.81 -2.15 -20.50
N LEU A 152 -7.30 -2.54 -19.33
CA LEU A 152 -6.06 -3.29 -19.27
C LEU A 152 -6.27 -4.72 -19.77
N HIS A 153 -7.53 -5.18 -19.84
CA HIS A 153 -7.89 -6.57 -20.17
C HIS A 153 -6.96 -7.57 -19.47
N ASP A 154 -6.52 -7.21 -18.27
CA ASP A 154 -5.47 -7.95 -17.61
C ASP A 154 -6.02 -9.34 -17.33
N GLN A 155 -5.23 -10.35 -17.67
CA GLN A 155 -5.31 -11.59 -16.93
C GLN A 155 -4.98 -11.16 -15.51
N GLU A 156 -6.00 -10.90 -14.69
CA GLU A 156 -5.74 -10.50 -13.30
C GLU A 156 -4.81 -11.59 -12.70
N SER A 157 -4.06 -11.29 -11.66
CA SER A 157 -3.31 -12.35 -11.00
C SER A 157 -4.30 -13.40 -10.51
N GLN A 158 -4.30 -14.60 -11.11
CA GLN A 158 -5.23 -15.66 -10.68
C GLN A 158 -5.12 -15.82 -9.17
N PRO A 159 -6.25 -15.95 -8.45
CA PRO A 159 -6.22 -16.14 -7.02
C PRO A 159 -5.25 -17.29 -6.71
N VAL A 160 -4.20 -16.98 -5.95
CA VAL A 160 -3.17 -17.98 -5.61
C VAL A 160 -3.88 -19.14 -4.94
N ALA A 161 -3.84 -20.31 -5.57
CA ALA A 161 -4.56 -21.49 -5.13
C ALA A 161 -4.17 -21.83 -3.68
N GLY A 162 -5.09 -21.62 -2.73
CA GLY A 162 -4.82 -21.84 -1.30
C GLY A 162 -5.37 -20.78 -0.35
N ALA A 163 -5.92 -19.66 -0.83
CA ALA A 163 -6.63 -18.70 0.02
C ALA A 163 -8.00 -19.27 0.48
N THR A 164 -7.97 -20.15 1.49
CA THR A 164 -9.19 -20.67 2.12
C THR A 164 -9.81 -19.61 3.04
N SER A 165 -11.11 -19.32 2.86
CA SER A 165 -12.01 -18.57 3.75
C SER A 165 -11.30 -17.51 4.61
N TYR A 166 -11.03 -16.35 4.00
CA TYR A 166 -10.64 -15.16 4.75
C TYR A 166 -11.72 -14.89 5.81
N ARG A 167 -11.34 -15.02 7.08
CA ARG A 167 -12.20 -14.60 8.18
C ARG A 167 -12.21 -13.08 8.09
N LYS A 168 -13.34 -12.52 7.62
CA LYS A 168 -13.59 -11.08 7.60
C LYS A 168 -13.03 -10.52 8.92
N PRO A 169 -11.98 -9.67 8.90
CA PRO A 169 -11.42 -9.14 10.12
C PRO A 169 -12.60 -8.52 10.84
N GLU A 170 -12.88 -9.04 12.04
CA GLU A 170 -13.93 -8.51 12.89
C GLU A 170 -13.67 -7.01 12.94
N ALA A 171 -14.63 -6.22 12.43
CA ALA A 171 -14.44 -4.81 12.09
C ALA A 171 -13.66 -4.15 13.23
N GLU A 172 -12.36 -3.95 12.99
CA GLU A 172 -11.45 -3.61 14.08
C GLU A 172 -11.96 -2.29 14.66
N VAL A 173 -12.12 -2.25 15.98
CA VAL A 173 -12.64 -1.07 16.67
C VAL A 173 -11.78 0.11 16.20
N ALA A 174 -12.40 1.04 15.47
CA ALA A 174 -11.69 2.17 14.92
C ALA A 174 -10.91 2.85 16.06
N THR A 175 -9.60 2.99 15.88
CA THR A 175 -8.77 3.70 16.86
C THR A 175 -9.28 5.14 16.98
N SER A 176 -9.06 5.77 18.14
CA SER A 176 -9.46 7.16 18.34
C SER A 176 -8.83 8.07 17.28
N TRP A 177 -7.56 7.82 16.93
CA TRP A 177 -6.88 8.53 15.84
C TRP A 177 -7.67 8.46 14.53
N HIS A 178 -8.08 7.26 14.12
CA HIS A 178 -8.79 7.09 12.88
C HIS A 178 -10.11 7.88 12.88
N LEU A 179 -10.87 7.84 13.96
CA LEU A 179 -12.09 8.65 14.07
C LEU A 179 -11.79 10.16 14.02
N VAL A 180 -10.72 10.63 14.67
CA VAL A 180 -10.28 12.03 14.61
C VAL A 180 -9.96 12.44 13.18
N GLU A 181 -9.16 11.65 12.47
CA GLU A 181 -8.78 11.88 11.07
C GLU A 181 -10.02 11.94 10.15
N ARG A 182 -10.95 10.98 10.29
CA ARG A 182 -12.19 10.99 9.49
C ARG A 182 -13.04 12.22 9.75
N VAL A 183 -13.13 12.70 10.99
CA VAL A 183 -13.86 13.95 11.30
C VAL A 183 -13.06 15.18 10.82
N ALA A 184 -11.73 15.19 10.93
CA ALA A 184 -10.88 16.27 10.42
C ALA A 184 -11.11 16.50 8.90
N ASN A 185 -11.23 15.41 8.14
CA ASN A 185 -11.51 15.45 6.70
C ASN A 185 -12.86 16.12 6.38
N LEU A 186 -13.86 16.05 7.27
CA LEU A 186 -15.13 16.78 7.11
C LEU A 186 -14.91 18.30 7.14
N PHE A 187 -13.90 18.77 7.88
CA PHE A 187 -13.46 20.16 7.94
C PHE A 187 -12.35 20.51 6.93
N ARG A 188 -12.06 19.61 5.97
CA ARG A 188 -11.01 19.76 4.94
C ARG A 188 -9.60 19.92 5.54
N ILE A 189 -9.38 19.23 6.65
CA ILE A 189 -8.09 19.09 7.33
C ILE A 189 -7.64 17.65 7.13
N PHE A 190 -6.55 17.44 6.40
CA PHE A 190 -6.07 16.12 5.99
C PHE A 190 -4.71 15.85 6.64
N PRO A 191 -4.70 15.38 7.90
CA PRO A 191 -3.46 15.18 8.65
C PRO A 191 -2.73 13.91 8.22
N ALA A 192 -1.49 13.75 8.67
CA ALA A 192 -0.77 12.48 8.55
C ALA A 192 -0.61 11.82 9.91
N GLU A 193 -0.69 10.50 9.94
CA GLU A 193 -0.30 9.71 11.10
C GLU A 193 1.19 9.99 11.43
N SER A 194 1.47 10.33 12.70
CA SER A 194 2.85 10.41 13.18
C SER A 194 3.45 9.01 13.16
N PRO A 195 4.70 8.84 12.68
CA PRO A 195 5.33 7.53 12.72
C PRO A 195 5.32 7.00 14.16
N GLY A 196 4.94 5.73 14.32
CA GLY A 196 4.86 5.11 15.65
C GLY A 196 6.18 5.31 16.41
N ARG A 197 6.11 5.55 17.74
CA ARG A 197 7.29 5.88 18.56
C ARG A 197 8.46 4.90 18.35
N GLU A 198 8.19 3.62 18.09
CA GLU A 198 9.23 2.62 17.81
C GLU A 198 9.89 2.78 16.43
N GLU A 199 9.12 3.13 15.39
CA GLU A 199 9.63 3.42 14.05
C GLU A 199 10.40 4.75 13.99
N ALA A 200 10.04 5.70 14.86
CA ALA A 200 10.73 6.98 15.00
C ALA A 200 12.21 6.84 15.45
N PHE A 201 12.64 5.68 15.99
CA PHE A 201 14.02 5.45 16.47
C PHE A 201 14.86 4.46 15.65
N ALA A 202 14.31 3.70 14.68
CA ALA A 202 15.10 2.84 13.77
C ALA A 202 15.85 3.63 12.66
N PRO A 203 17.21 3.70 12.63
CA PRO A 203 17.95 4.55 11.69
C PRO A 203 17.60 4.21 10.23
N PRO A 204 17.51 5.19 9.33
CA PRO A 204 17.24 4.92 7.91
C PRO A 204 18.33 3.96 7.40
N THR A 205 17.92 2.80 6.90
CA THR A 205 18.83 1.86 6.26
C THR A 205 19.44 2.55 5.04
N MET A 206 20.77 2.60 4.97
CA MET A 206 21.58 3.44 4.09
C MET A 206 21.39 3.28 2.57
N ASP A 207 20.44 2.48 2.10
CA ASP A 207 20.16 2.26 0.67
C ASP A 207 18.91 3.04 0.20
N ASP A 208 18.60 4.16 0.87
CA ASP A 208 17.63 5.18 0.44
C ASP A 208 18.14 5.86 -0.84
N SER A 209 18.06 5.12 -1.95
CA SER A 209 18.18 5.65 -3.30
C SER A 209 17.19 6.79 -3.46
N SER A 210 17.68 7.97 -3.85
CA SER A 210 16.86 9.16 -4.07
C SER A 210 15.67 8.93 -5.01
N ASP A 211 15.78 7.93 -5.89
CA ASP A 211 14.77 7.57 -6.89
C ASP A 211 13.60 6.75 -6.30
N TYR A 212 13.87 6.00 -5.22
CA TYR A 212 12.82 5.29 -4.49
C TYR A 212 11.96 6.25 -3.67
N THR A 213 12.60 7.23 -3.02
CA THR A 213 11.90 8.26 -2.24
C THR A 213 10.95 9.08 -3.10
N SER A 214 11.32 9.45 -4.33
CA SER A 214 10.42 10.17 -5.26
C SER A 214 9.23 9.32 -5.68
N THR A 215 9.44 8.03 -5.94
CA THR A 215 8.36 7.11 -6.33
C THR A 215 7.34 6.92 -5.21
N ILE A 216 7.82 6.62 -4.00
CA ILE A 216 6.94 6.48 -2.83
C ILE A 216 6.23 7.80 -2.52
N ARG A 217 6.90 8.94 -2.71
CA ARG A 217 6.26 10.26 -2.53
C ARG A 217 5.07 10.45 -3.46
N VAL A 218 5.19 10.12 -4.74
CA VAL A 218 4.06 10.19 -5.68
C VAL A 218 2.91 9.29 -5.23
N ILE A 219 3.20 8.06 -4.80
CA ILE A 219 2.17 7.11 -4.36
C ILE A 219 1.45 7.62 -3.10
N MET A 220 2.19 8.02 -2.07
CA MET A 220 1.63 8.52 -0.81
C MET A 220 0.83 9.82 -1.04
N ARG A 221 1.35 10.72 -1.88
CA ARG A 221 0.66 11.95 -2.28
C ARG A 221 -0.66 11.64 -2.99
N SER A 222 -0.66 10.70 -3.94
CA SER A 222 -1.86 10.30 -4.66
C SER A 222 -2.88 9.59 -3.75
N GLY A 223 -2.42 8.85 -2.74
CA GLY A 223 -3.29 8.28 -1.70
C GLY A 223 -4.04 9.35 -0.89
N GLN A 224 -3.35 10.40 -0.47
CA GLN A 224 -3.97 11.54 0.23
C GLN A 224 -4.97 12.30 -0.65
N ILE A 225 -4.65 12.49 -1.94
CA ILE A 225 -5.57 13.11 -2.88
C ILE A 225 -6.82 12.23 -3.10
N ALA A 226 -6.66 10.90 -3.18
CA ALA A 226 -7.76 9.95 -3.28
C ALA A 226 -8.67 9.97 -2.04
N GLU A 227 -8.10 10.09 -0.84
CA GLU A 227 -8.87 10.25 0.38
C GLU A 227 -9.66 11.57 0.39
N ALA A 228 -9.05 12.67 -0.03
CA ALA A 228 -9.74 13.95 -0.18
C ALA A 228 -10.87 13.91 -1.22
N PHE A 229 -10.66 13.16 -2.31
CA PHE A 229 -11.67 12.87 -3.33
C PHE A 229 -12.91 12.20 -2.74
N LEU A 230 -12.69 11.11 -1.98
CA LEU A 230 -13.77 10.39 -1.30
C LEU A 230 -14.47 11.29 -0.27
N GLY A 231 -13.71 12.09 0.49
CA GLY A 231 -14.28 13.06 1.42
C GLY A 231 -15.17 14.09 0.73
N ALA A 232 -14.77 14.59 -0.44
CA ALA A 232 -15.60 15.50 -1.23
C ALA A 232 -16.88 14.83 -1.75
N ALA A 233 -16.78 13.60 -2.27
CA ALA A 233 -17.94 12.85 -2.72
C ALA A 233 -18.92 12.51 -1.59
N LEU A 234 -18.42 12.07 -0.43
CA LEU A 234 -19.23 11.81 0.77
C LEU A 234 -19.96 13.07 1.24
N ARG A 235 -19.31 14.24 1.25
CA ARG A 235 -19.99 15.51 1.59
C ARG A 235 -21.10 15.82 0.58
N ALA A 236 -20.86 15.67 -0.71
CA ALA A 236 -21.90 15.91 -1.71
C ALA A 236 -23.07 14.91 -1.58
N PHE A 237 -22.75 13.66 -1.26
CA PHE A 237 -23.71 12.59 -1.03
C PHE A 237 -24.64 12.88 0.16
N GLU A 238 -24.09 13.27 1.32
CA GLU A 238 -24.90 13.63 2.50
C GLU A 238 -25.81 14.85 2.28
N ASN A 239 -25.47 15.69 1.29
CA ASN A 239 -26.28 16.84 0.89
C ASN A 239 -27.35 16.50 -0.17
N ASN A 240 -27.54 15.22 -0.49
CA ASN A 240 -28.43 14.76 -1.55
C ASN A 240 -28.13 15.39 -2.92
N MET A 241 -26.87 15.76 -3.19
CA MET A 241 -26.44 16.39 -4.45
C MET A 241 -25.98 15.37 -5.50
N THR A 242 -26.20 14.08 -5.27
CA THR A 242 -25.62 13.00 -6.09
C THR A 242 -26.65 12.11 -6.78
N GLY A 243 -27.95 12.42 -6.72
CA GLY A 243 -29.01 11.57 -7.27
C GLY A 243 -28.81 11.25 -8.76
N ASN A 244 -28.43 12.25 -9.57
CA ASN A 244 -28.14 12.05 -10.99
C ASN A 244 -26.95 11.10 -11.22
N GLN A 245 -25.91 11.19 -10.40
CA GLN A 245 -24.74 10.31 -10.45
C GLN A 245 -25.08 8.90 -9.98
N MET A 246 -25.97 8.77 -8.99
CA MET A 246 -26.46 7.47 -8.53
C MET A 246 -27.22 6.75 -9.65
N LEU A 247 -28.17 7.45 -10.30
CA LEU A 247 -28.88 6.92 -11.47
C LEU A 247 -27.92 6.56 -12.61
N ARG A 248 -26.93 7.42 -12.89
CA ARG A 248 -25.96 7.19 -13.97
C ARG A 248 -25.06 5.97 -13.73
N TRP A 249 -24.57 5.80 -12.51
CA TRP A 249 -23.53 4.80 -12.21
C TRP A 249 -24.05 3.56 -11.50
N PHE A 250 -25.28 3.56 -10.98
CA PHE A 250 -25.86 2.40 -10.30
C PHE A 250 -27.28 2.08 -10.78
N GLY A 251 -27.87 2.94 -11.62
CA GLY A 251 -29.16 2.71 -12.29
C GLY A 251 -30.39 2.97 -11.41
N ALA A 252 -30.18 3.28 -10.13
CA ALA A 252 -31.22 3.60 -9.17
C ALA A 252 -30.69 4.56 -8.10
N ASP A 253 -31.59 5.29 -7.45
CA ASP A 253 -31.30 6.25 -6.38
C ASP A 253 -32.14 6.02 -5.12
N ASP A 254 -32.65 4.80 -4.94
CA ASP A 254 -33.44 4.44 -3.77
C ASP A 254 -32.57 4.23 -2.50
N ALA A 255 -33.24 4.15 -1.35
CA ALA A 255 -32.57 4.06 -0.04
C ALA A 255 -31.64 2.85 0.12
N ASN A 256 -31.87 1.74 -0.59
CA ASN A 256 -30.95 0.59 -0.53
C ASN A 256 -29.67 0.87 -1.31
N VAL A 257 -29.79 1.50 -2.50
CA VAL A 257 -28.64 1.94 -3.30
C VAL A 257 -27.85 3.01 -2.55
N GLU A 258 -28.54 4.01 -2.00
CA GLU A 258 -27.94 5.03 -1.13
C GLU A 258 -27.14 4.38 0.02
N ARG A 259 -27.77 3.44 0.74
CA ARG A 259 -27.09 2.74 1.84
C ARG A 259 -25.83 2.00 1.38
N ASN A 260 -25.87 1.27 0.26
CA ASN A 260 -24.72 0.55 -0.26
C ASN A 260 -23.60 1.50 -0.71
N ILE A 261 -23.95 2.60 -1.37
CA ILE A 261 -22.97 3.62 -1.78
C ILE A 261 -22.30 4.24 -0.56
N ARG A 262 -23.08 4.69 0.44
CA ARG A 262 -22.55 5.26 1.69
C ARG A 262 -21.60 4.30 2.38
N LEU A 263 -21.99 3.01 2.46
CA LEU A 263 -21.18 1.95 3.05
C LEU A 263 -19.86 1.78 2.33
N THR A 264 -19.89 1.64 1.00
CA THR A 264 -18.70 1.39 0.19
C THR A 264 -17.74 2.59 0.21
N LEU A 265 -18.25 3.82 0.08
CA LEU A 265 -17.41 5.01 0.09
C LEU A 265 -16.75 5.26 1.45
N ASN A 266 -17.48 5.11 2.55
CA ASN A 266 -16.89 5.19 3.88
C ASN A 266 -15.85 4.09 4.09
N SER A 267 -16.13 2.88 3.61
CA SER A 267 -15.23 1.74 3.69
C SER A 267 -13.93 1.96 2.91
N ALA A 268 -14.00 2.48 1.67
CA ALA A 268 -12.83 2.80 0.86
C ALA A 268 -12.00 3.93 1.48
N ALA A 269 -12.67 4.93 2.06
CA ALA A 269 -12.00 6.07 2.67
C ALA A 269 -11.32 5.68 4.01
N ASP A 270 -11.95 4.82 4.81
CA ASP A 270 -11.37 4.20 6.01
C ASP A 270 -10.18 3.28 5.68
N LEU A 271 -10.14 2.74 4.46
CA LEU A 271 -9.01 1.94 4.01
C LEU A 271 -7.83 2.81 3.59
N LEU A 272 -8.07 3.85 2.79
CA LEU A 272 -7.00 4.70 2.27
C LEU A 272 -6.23 5.41 3.39
N SER A 273 -6.91 5.81 4.46
CA SER A 273 -6.28 6.35 5.67
C SER A 273 -5.34 5.33 6.37
N LYS A 274 -5.57 4.04 6.13
CA LYS A 274 -4.80 2.90 6.67
C LYS A 274 -4.09 2.10 5.59
N ALA A 275 -3.82 2.68 4.43
CA ALA A 275 -3.18 1.96 3.35
C ALA A 275 -1.66 1.80 3.61
N HIS A 276 -1.16 0.60 3.33
CA HIS A 276 0.24 0.28 3.18
C HIS A 276 0.51 -0.01 1.71
N PHE A 277 1.20 0.90 1.04
CA PHE A 277 1.52 0.75 -0.37
C PHE A 277 2.79 -0.08 -0.57
N VAL A 278 2.71 -1.11 -1.41
CA VAL A 278 3.85 -1.94 -1.82
C VAL A 278 4.21 -1.59 -3.25
N TYR A 279 5.46 -1.16 -3.48
CA TYR A 279 5.96 -0.83 -4.81
C TYR A 279 7.38 -1.38 -5.06
N PRO A 280 7.63 -1.99 -6.23
CA PRO A 280 6.62 -2.50 -7.15
C PRO A 280 5.85 -3.66 -6.49
N GLY A 281 4.58 -3.84 -6.84
CA GLY A 281 3.83 -5.04 -6.48
C GLY A 281 4.51 -6.31 -7.04
N PRO A 282 4.60 -7.41 -6.28
CA PRO A 282 5.36 -8.59 -6.67
C PRO A 282 4.77 -9.35 -7.87
N THR A 283 3.48 -9.18 -8.17
CA THR A 283 2.81 -9.82 -9.33
C THR A 283 2.43 -8.83 -10.43
N CYS A 284 2.97 -7.61 -10.40
CA CYS A 284 2.65 -6.58 -11.39
C CYS A 284 2.92 -7.05 -12.83
N THR A 285 1.91 -6.88 -13.69
CA THR A 285 2.09 -7.00 -15.13
C THR A 285 2.51 -5.66 -15.74
N LYS A 286 2.90 -5.65 -17.03
CA LYS A 286 3.22 -4.40 -17.76
C LYS A 286 1.99 -3.53 -18.04
N LYS A 287 0.80 -4.11 -17.90
CA LYS A 287 -0.47 -3.45 -18.18
C LYS A 287 -1.18 -3.04 -16.91
N GLN A 288 -0.77 -3.52 -15.75
CA GLN A 288 -1.46 -3.23 -14.50
C GLN A 288 -1.04 -1.90 -13.90
N LEU A 289 -2.01 -1.08 -13.45
CA LEU A 289 -1.75 0.15 -12.68
C LEU A 289 -1.53 -0.17 -11.20
N ALA A 290 -2.43 -0.92 -10.59
CA ALA A 290 -2.34 -1.39 -9.22
C ALA A 290 -3.17 -2.67 -9.06
N TYR A 291 -3.15 -3.26 -7.87
CA TYR A 291 -4.12 -4.28 -7.47
C TYR A 291 -4.27 -4.39 -5.95
N ALA A 292 -5.42 -4.92 -5.56
CA ALA A 292 -5.81 -5.33 -4.23
C ALA A 292 -5.92 -6.87 -4.12
N LEU A 293 -5.62 -7.42 -2.94
CA LEU A 293 -5.87 -8.85 -2.64
C LEU A 293 -6.75 -8.97 -1.40
N PRO A 294 -8.07 -8.70 -1.51
CA PRO A 294 -8.95 -8.56 -0.34
C PRO A 294 -9.12 -9.85 0.47
N ASN A 295 -8.90 -11.02 -0.16
CA ASN A 295 -8.97 -12.33 0.48
C ASN A 295 -7.60 -12.89 0.91
N GLY A 296 -6.56 -12.05 0.89
CA GLY A 296 -5.22 -12.41 1.36
C GLY A 296 -5.12 -12.59 2.88
N ILE A 297 -3.93 -12.96 3.36
CA ILE A 297 -3.62 -13.09 4.80
C ILE A 297 -3.05 -11.79 5.37
N ASP A 298 -2.97 -11.69 6.70
CA ASP A 298 -2.13 -10.69 7.36
C ASP A 298 -0.66 -11.13 7.25
N CYS A 299 0.12 -10.33 6.53
CA CYS A 299 1.49 -10.67 6.19
C CYS A 299 2.49 -10.11 7.19
N SER A 300 3.64 -10.78 7.29
CA SER A 300 4.86 -10.18 7.80
C SER A 300 5.55 -9.32 6.74
N ARG A 301 6.48 -8.46 7.17
CA ARG A 301 7.23 -7.57 6.26
C ARG A 301 7.96 -8.33 5.14
N LEU A 302 8.46 -9.53 5.41
CA LEU A 302 9.16 -10.36 4.43
C LEU A 302 8.21 -10.95 3.37
N GLN A 303 6.94 -11.15 3.71
CA GLN A 303 5.94 -11.73 2.82
C GLN A 303 5.37 -10.70 1.84
N LEU A 304 5.43 -9.39 2.15
CA LEU A 304 4.94 -8.33 1.27
C LEU A 304 5.62 -8.32 -0.12
N SER A 305 6.88 -8.76 -0.18
CA SER A 305 7.64 -8.85 -1.44
C SER A 305 7.57 -10.22 -2.11
N ASP A 306 6.84 -11.19 -1.53
CA ASP A 306 6.75 -12.54 -2.05
C ASP A 306 5.52 -12.70 -2.96
N ALA A 307 5.76 -12.89 -4.27
CA ALA A 307 4.72 -13.10 -5.26
C ALA A 307 3.82 -14.31 -4.99
N GLY A 308 4.28 -15.27 -4.17
CA GLY A 308 3.53 -16.46 -3.79
C GLY A 308 2.59 -16.26 -2.59
N VAL A 309 2.63 -15.09 -1.93
CA VAL A 309 1.86 -14.84 -0.70
C VAL A 309 0.83 -13.72 -0.92
N PRO A 310 -0.47 -14.03 -0.94
CA PRO A 310 -1.48 -12.99 -1.08
C PRO A 310 -1.65 -12.24 0.24
N CYS A 311 -1.13 -11.02 0.36
CA CYS A 311 -1.34 -10.19 1.55
C CYS A 311 -2.55 -9.26 1.38
N ALA A 312 -3.50 -9.35 2.31
CA ALA A 312 -4.60 -8.39 2.44
C ALA A 312 -4.23 -7.24 3.40
N SER A 313 -3.44 -7.54 4.42
CA SER A 313 -3.03 -6.59 5.45
C SER A 313 -1.58 -6.79 5.89
N TYR A 314 -1.04 -5.76 6.55
CA TYR A 314 0.24 -5.76 7.23
C TYR A 314 0.20 -4.76 8.39
N GLY A 315 0.35 -5.24 9.61
CA GLY A 315 0.44 -4.37 10.79
C GLY A 315 -0.79 -3.48 10.99
N ALA A 316 -1.99 -4.06 10.90
CA ALA A 316 -3.29 -3.37 10.94
C ALA A 316 -3.54 -2.34 9.80
N LYS A 317 -2.67 -2.33 8.77
CA LYS A 317 -2.85 -1.55 7.54
C LYS A 317 -3.27 -2.45 6.39
N PHE A 318 -4.06 -1.93 5.46
CA PHE A 318 -4.49 -2.65 4.26
C PHE A 318 -3.42 -2.56 3.18
N VAL A 319 -3.11 -3.65 2.50
CA VAL A 319 -2.03 -3.68 1.51
C VAL A 319 -2.58 -3.35 0.13
N LEU A 320 -2.08 -2.27 -0.47
CA LEU A 320 -2.32 -1.93 -1.88
C LEU A 320 -1.03 -2.09 -2.67
N TYR A 321 -1.06 -2.87 -3.75
CA TYR A 321 0.11 -3.10 -4.59
C TYR A 321 0.10 -2.14 -5.77
N VAL A 322 1.12 -1.31 -5.88
CA VAL A 322 1.24 -0.33 -6.96
C VAL A 322 2.23 -0.82 -8.00
N CYS A 323 1.87 -0.72 -9.28
CA CYS A 323 2.66 -1.23 -10.39
C CYS A 323 3.38 -0.12 -11.16
N PRO A 324 4.44 -0.43 -11.94
CA PRO A 324 5.18 0.58 -12.67
C PRO A 324 4.34 1.44 -13.63
N LEU A 325 3.26 0.88 -14.22
CA LEU A 325 2.39 1.63 -15.13
C LEU A 325 1.68 2.80 -14.44
N PHE A 326 1.42 2.71 -13.13
CA PHE A 326 0.85 3.79 -12.31
C PHE A 326 1.67 5.08 -12.43
N MET A 327 3.01 4.93 -12.43
CA MET A 327 3.93 6.06 -12.45
C MET A 327 3.92 6.78 -13.81
N SER A 328 3.57 6.09 -14.90
CA SER A 328 3.45 6.69 -16.22
C SER A 328 2.06 7.27 -16.52
N HIS A 329 1.08 7.10 -15.61
CA HIS A 329 -0.31 7.56 -15.80
C HIS A 329 -0.79 8.46 -14.65
N PRO A 330 -0.16 9.63 -14.44
CA PRO A 330 -0.46 10.51 -13.30
C PRO A 330 -1.94 10.91 -13.16
N LYS A 331 -2.66 11.02 -14.29
CA LYS A 331 -4.09 11.35 -14.30
C LYS A 331 -5.00 10.24 -13.77
N GLN A 332 -4.52 8.99 -13.76
CA GLN A 332 -5.32 7.83 -13.38
C GLN A 332 -5.05 7.41 -11.93
N GLN A 333 -3.92 7.85 -11.36
CA GLN A 333 -3.45 7.43 -10.04
C GLN A 333 -4.52 7.52 -8.95
N VAL A 334 -5.20 8.65 -8.86
CA VAL A 334 -6.23 8.90 -7.83
C VAL A 334 -7.41 7.93 -7.98
N LEU A 335 -7.95 7.78 -9.19
CA LEU A 335 -9.08 6.89 -9.44
C LEU A 335 -8.69 5.42 -9.30
N THR A 336 -7.49 5.04 -9.71
CA THR A 336 -6.95 3.70 -9.47
C THR A 336 -6.93 3.39 -7.98
N LEU A 337 -6.42 4.28 -7.13
CA LEU A 337 -6.40 4.02 -5.69
C LEU A 337 -7.80 3.91 -5.07
N ILE A 338 -8.78 4.66 -5.59
CA ILE A 338 -10.19 4.55 -5.16
C ILE A 338 -10.79 3.20 -5.60
N HIS A 339 -10.53 2.80 -6.85
CA HIS A 339 -10.91 1.49 -7.39
C HIS A 339 -10.33 0.37 -6.52
N GLU A 340 -9.02 0.36 -6.28
CA GLU A 340 -8.38 -0.67 -5.45
C GLU A 340 -8.86 -0.66 -4.00
N ALA A 341 -9.11 0.52 -3.43
CA ALA A 341 -9.65 0.63 -2.08
C ALA A 341 -11.07 0.05 -1.97
N SER A 342 -11.86 0.10 -3.04
CA SER A 342 -13.22 -0.45 -3.06
C SER A 342 -13.26 -1.99 -3.12
N HIS A 343 -12.25 -2.63 -3.74
CA HIS A 343 -12.11 -4.09 -3.69
C HIS A 343 -11.92 -4.62 -2.28
N HIS A 344 -11.29 -3.81 -1.43
CA HIS A 344 -11.06 -4.14 -0.04
C HIS A 344 -12.20 -3.72 0.90
N ALA A 345 -11.95 -3.95 2.18
CA ALA A 345 -12.76 -3.50 3.31
C ALA A 345 -14.14 -4.18 3.38
N MET A 346 -15.21 -3.48 3.80
CA MET A 346 -16.53 -4.10 3.96
C MET A 346 -17.33 -4.22 2.66
N ALA A 347 -16.89 -3.52 1.59
CA ALA A 347 -17.60 -3.43 0.33
C ALA A 347 -17.37 -4.65 -0.58
N PHE A 348 -16.13 -5.15 -0.64
CA PHE A 348 -15.75 -6.29 -1.48
C PHE A 348 -16.26 -6.15 -2.92
N THR A 349 -16.04 -4.99 -3.53
CA THR A 349 -16.38 -4.84 -4.94
C THR A 349 -15.48 -5.74 -5.79
N GLU A 350 -15.94 -6.06 -6.98
CA GLU A 350 -15.32 -6.95 -7.96
C GLU A 350 -15.13 -6.24 -9.29
N ASP A 351 -14.30 -6.81 -10.15
CA ASP A 351 -14.21 -6.45 -11.56
C ASP A 351 -15.23 -7.26 -12.36
N VAL A 352 -16.50 -6.85 -12.24
CA VAL A 352 -17.63 -7.69 -12.67
C VAL A 352 -17.62 -7.95 -14.16
N CYS A 353 -18.15 -9.10 -14.54
CA CYS A 353 -18.47 -9.40 -15.93
C CYS A 353 -19.63 -8.54 -16.43
N ALA A 354 -19.45 -7.86 -17.57
CA ALA A 354 -20.49 -7.06 -18.21
C ALA A 354 -21.33 -7.83 -19.24
N ASP A 355 -21.02 -9.10 -19.49
CA ASP A 355 -21.88 -10.00 -20.23
C ASP A 355 -23.02 -10.52 -19.32
N PRO A 356 -24.29 -10.18 -19.60
CA PRO A 356 -25.43 -10.60 -18.77
C PRO A 356 -25.64 -12.11 -18.76
N THR A 357 -25.06 -12.85 -19.70
CA THR A 357 -25.21 -14.31 -19.81
C THR A 357 -24.23 -15.09 -18.94
N LYS A 358 -23.21 -14.42 -18.39
CA LYS A 358 -22.16 -14.98 -17.55
C LYS A 358 -22.34 -14.55 -16.09
N PRO A 359 -21.88 -15.33 -15.10
CA PRO A 359 -21.92 -14.88 -13.71
C PRO A 359 -21.04 -13.61 -13.51
N PRO A 360 -21.37 -12.73 -12.54
CA PRO A 360 -20.59 -11.52 -12.25
C PRO A 360 -19.10 -11.80 -12.05
N GLU A 361 -18.78 -12.88 -11.34
CA GLU A 361 -17.43 -13.31 -10.98
C GLU A 361 -16.70 -14.08 -12.10
N GLU A 362 -17.30 -14.19 -13.30
CA GLU A 362 -16.67 -14.90 -14.43
C GLU A 362 -15.38 -14.19 -14.85
N TRP A 363 -14.26 -14.85 -14.55
CA TRP A 363 -12.93 -14.36 -14.89
C TRP A 363 -12.73 -14.15 -16.39
N ASN A 364 -13.15 -15.12 -17.20
CA ASN A 364 -12.97 -15.09 -18.65
C ASN A 364 -14.15 -14.39 -19.34
N CYS A 365 -14.48 -13.22 -18.83
CA CYS A 365 -15.54 -12.39 -19.36
C CYS A 365 -14.98 -11.32 -20.31
N THR A 366 -15.68 -11.08 -21.41
CA THR A 366 -15.39 -9.98 -22.31
C THR A 366 -16.73 -9.48 -22.86
N PRO A 367 -17.12 -8.22 -22.59
CA PRO A 367 -16.37 -7.21 -21.86
C PRO A 367 -16.41 -7.41 -20.33
N LYS A 368 -15.30 -7.08 -19.66
CA LYS A 368 -15.28 -6.81 -18.21
C LYS A 368 -15.91 -5.45 -17.94
N GLY A 369 -16.36 -5.20 -16.72
CA GLY A 369 -16.99 -3.98 -16.24
C GLY A 369 -16.08 -2.75 -16.18
N TYR A 370 -15.02 -2.71 -16.99
CA TYR A 370 -14.07 -1.61 -17.05
C TYR A 370 -14.56 -0.50 -18.00
N GLY A 371 -14.24 0.73 -17.63
CA GLY A 371 -14.53 1.92 -18.44
C GLY A 371 -15.94 2.47 -18.27
N ARG A 372 -16.10 3.77 -18.54
CA ARG A 372 -17.34 4.54 -18.33
C ARG A 372 -18.49 4.01 -19.17
N ALA A 373 -18.22 3.59 -20.42
CA ALA A 373 -19.26 3.05 -21.29
C ALA A 373 -19.85 1.75 -20.72
N THR A 374 -18.98 0.82 -20.32
CA THR A 374 -19.41 -0.46 -19.75
C THR A 374 -20.08 -0.29 -18.39
N CYS A 375 -19.55 0.59 -17.54
CA CYS A 375 -20.14 0.93 -16.24
C CYS A 375 -21.57 1.47 -16.36
N ARG A 376 -21.84 2.30 -17.37
CA ARG A 376 -23.21 2.77 -17.66
C ARG A 376 -24.12 1.64 -18.15
N LEU A 377 -23.63 0.75 -19.00
CA LEU A 377 -24.39 -0.44 -19.42
C LEU A 377 -24.73 -1.34 -18.24
N LEU A 378 -23.79 -1.53 -17.30
CA LEU A 378 -24.04 -2.23 -16.04
C LEU A 378 -25.15 -1.53 -15.24
N ALA A 379 -25.07 -0.20 -15.09
CA ALA A 379 -26.10 0.56 -14.37
C ALA A 379 -27.48 0.46 -15.04
N GLU A 380 -27.56 0.57 -16.36
CA GLU A 380 -28.81 0.55 -17.12
C GLU A 380 -29.49 -0.82 -17.14
N HIS A 381 -28.72 -1.91 -17.22
CA HIS A 381 -29.26 -3.24 -17.48
C HIS A 381 -29.04 -4.26 -16.35
N MET A 382 -28.10 -3.99 -15.44
CA MET A 382 -27.63 -4.91 -14.42
C MET A 382 -27.27 -4.18 -13.11
N GLN A 383 -28.20 -3.39 -12.57
CA GLN A 383 -28.00 -2.56 -11.37
C GLN A 383 -27.29 -3.27 -10.21
N ALA A 384 -27.66 -4.53 -9.95
CA ALA A 384 -27.02 -5.34 -8.91
C ALA A 384 -25.51 -5.56 -9.15
N ARG A 385 -25.07 -5.68 -10.41
CA ARG A 385 -23.65 -5.78 -10.78
C ARG A 385 -22.95 -4.42 -10.70
N ALA A 386 -23.63 -3.35 -11.11
CA ALA A 386 -23.07 -2.00 -10.97
C ALA A 386 -22.75 -1.65 -9.51
N LEU A 387 -23.61 -2.06 -8.57
CA LEU A 387 -23.42 -1.86 -7.12
C LEU A 387 -22.21 -2.60 -6.53
N ILE A 388 -21.75 -3.67 -7.18
CA ILE A 388 -20.58 -4.43 -6.75
C ILE A 388 -19.38 -4.23 -7.67
N ASN A 389 -19.43 -3.34 -8.67
CA ASN A 389 -18.32 -3.10 -9.59
C ASN A 389 -17.42 -1.96 -9.09
N ALA A 390 -16.11 -2.20 -8.96
CA ALA A 390 -15.16 -1.21 -8.46
C ALA A 390 -15.11 0.07 -9.32
N ASP A 391 -15.10 -0.08 -10.65
CA ASP A 391 -15.05 1.05 -11.59
C ASP A 391 -16.28 1.96 -11.50
N ASN A 392 -17.47 1.40 -11.23
CA ASN A 392 -18.67 2.21 -11.04
C ASN A 392 -18.50 3.20 -9.86
N TYR A 393 -17.80 2.81 -8.80
CA TYR A 393 -17.50 3.71 -7.68
C TYR A 393 -16.47 4.78 -8.04
N CYS A 394 -15.38 4.44 -8.74
CA CYS A 394 -14.37 5.46 -9.06
C CYS A 394 -14.94 6.53 -10.00
N TYR A 395 -15.74 6.15 -11.01
CA TYR A 395 -16.40 7.12 -11.90
C TYR A 395 -17.52 7.89 -11.21
N TYR A 396 -18.27 7.25 -10.30
CA TYR A 396 -19.24 7.94 -9.46
C TYR A 396 -18.58 9.05 -8.65
N VAL A 397 -17.49 8.74 -7.91
CA VAL A 397 -16.78 9.73 -7.10
C VAL A 397 -16.25 10.85 -7.99
N GLN A 398 -15.67 10.51 -9.15
CA GLN A 398 -15.19 11.50 -10.11
C GLN A 398 -16.29 12.47 -10.56
N ASP A 399 -17.42 11.96 -11.07
CA ASP A 399 -18.51 12.78 -11.58
C ASP A 399 -19.18 13.63 -10.47
N VAL A 400 -19.20 13.13 -9.23
CA VAL A 400 -19.69 13.89 -8.08
C VAL A 400 -18.75 15.06 -7.78
N VAL A 401 -17.44 14.82 -7.72
CA VAL A 401 -16.44 15.87 -7.44
C VAL A 401 -16.42 16.91 -8.57
N ASP A 402 -16.46 16.48 -9.83
CA ASP A 402 -16.41 17.37 -10.98
C ASP A 402 -17.62 18.31 -11.05
N GLN A 403 -18.83 17.82 -10.73
CA GLN A 403 -20.06 18.62 -10.77
C GLN A 403 -20.23 19.56 -9.57
N ASN A 404 -19.71 19.19 -8.40
CA ASN A 404 -19.88 19.98 -7.17
C ASN A 404 -18.73 20.95 -6.91
N SER A 405 -17.68 20.91 -7.72
CA SER A 405 -16.57 21.84 -7.62
C SER A 405 -16.88 23.11 -8.42
N PRO A 406 -16.76 24.31 -7.81
CA PRO A 406 -17.12 25.58 -8.45
C PRO A 406 -16.48 25.73 -9.83
N GLU A 407 -17.14 26.51 -10.69
CA GLU A 407 -16.74 26.75 -12.08
C GLU A 407 -15.22 27.00 -12.15
N TRP A 408 -14.55 26.14 -12.89
CA TRP A 408 -13.10 26.03 -12.88
C TRP A 408 -12.45 27.29 -13.43
N VAL A 409 -11.51 27.87 -12.67
CA VAL A 409 -10.55 28.83 -13.21
C VAL A 409 -9.23 28.06 -13.40
N PRO A 410 -8.66 27.98 -14.61
CA PRO A 410 -7.37 27.32 -14.84
C PRO A 410 -6.27 27.98 -14.01
N VAL A 411 -5.87 27.39 -12.89
CA VAL A 411 -4.67 27.83 -12.15
C VAL A 411 -3.39 27.28 -12.81
N TRP A 412 -3.48 26.19 -13.57
CA TRP A 412 -2.35 25.61 -14.32
C TRP A 412 -1.98 26.37 -15.61
N ARG A 413 -2.63 27.50 -15.93
CA ARG A 413 -2.15 28.43 -16.98
C ARG A 413 -1.45 29.64 -16.37
N SER A 414 -0.29 29.42 -15.78
CA SER A 414 0.81 30.34 -16.02
C SER A 414 1.59 29.85 -17.25
N GLU A 415 0.99 29.95 -18.43
CA GLU A 415 1.83 30.20 -19.60
C GLU A 415 2.54 31.53 -19.32
N PRO A 416 3.88 31.57 -19.26
CA PRO A 416 4.59 32.83 -19.12
C PRO A 416 4.35 33.63 -20.40
N ARG A 417 3.41 34.58 -20.37
CA ARG A 417 3.34 35.59 -21.42
C ARG A 417 4.62 36.43 -21.29
N ASN A 418 5.58 36.15 -22.18
CA ASN A 418 6.84 36.88 -22.41
C ASN A 418 7.99 36.69 -21.41
N ALA A 419 8.19 35.48 -20.87
CA ALA A 419 9.51 35.10 -20.34
C ALA A 419 10.19 34.12 -21.31
N ALA A 420 11.49 34.31 -21.51
CA ALA A 420 12.37 33.54 -22.40
C ALA A 420 12.19 32.00 -22.30
N PRO A 421 12.49 31.23 -23.37
CA PRO A 421 12.16 29.81 -23.44
C PRO A 421 12.88 29.03 -22.34
N PHE A 422 12.11 28.50 -21.40
CA PHE A 422 12.57 27.51 -20.42
C PHE A 422 12.63 26.14 -21.11
N THR A 423 13.86 25.63 -21.30
CA THR A 423 14.12 24.22 -21.58
C THR A 423 14.07 23.43 -20.28
N CYS A 424 13.33 22.32 -20.26
CA CYS A 424 13.37 21.32 -19.19
C CYS A 424 14.81 20.81 -19.00
N PRO A 425 15.27 20.50 -17.77
CA PRO A 425 16.59 19.91 -17.58
C PRO A 425 16.57 18.46 -18.12
N PRO A 426 17.49 18.07 -19.02
CA PRO A 426 17.66 16.68 -19.37
C PRO A 426 18.39 15.92 -18.26
N LEU A 427 18.08 14.63 -18.18
CA LEU A 427 18.67 13.57 -17.37
C LEU A 427 20.11 13.84 -16.89
N SER A 428 20.30 13.73 -15.58
CA SER A 428 21.57 13.84 -14.86
C SER A 428 22.70 13.01 -15.51
N VAL A 429 23.78 13.68 -15.87
CA VAL A 429 25.06 13.08 -16.25
C VAL A 429 25.66 12.34 -15.03
N PRO A 430 26.28 11.15 -15.19
CA PRO A 430 26.91 10.44 -14.08
C PRO A 430 27.99 11.28 -13.38
N ARG A 431 28.10 11.12 -12.06
CA ARG A 431 29.17 11.72 -11.24
C ARG A 431 30.55 11.44 -11.86
N GLY A 432 31.28 12.48 -12.25
CA GLY A 432 32.73 12.40 -12.50
C GLY A 432 33.28 12.93 -13.82
N SER A 433 32.52 13.63 -14.66
CA SER A 433 33.07 14.27 -15.87
C SER A 433 33.37 15.76 -15.65
N LEU A 434 34.65 16.14 -15.74
CA LEU A 434 35.07 17.54 -15.90
C LEU A 434 35.13 17.87 -17.40
N CYS A 435 34.43 18.92 -17.81
CA CYS A 435 34.42 19.46 -19.17
C CYS A 435 35.17 20.81 -19.17
N SER A 436 36.21 20.96 -20.00
CA SER A 436 36.93 22.24 -20.12
C SER A 436 37.23 22.58 -21.58
N CYS A 437 37.05 23.84 -21.96
CA CYS A 437 37.53 24.36 -23.24
C CYS A 437 39.04 24.60 -23.23
N GLN A 438 39.68 24.49 -24.39
CA GLN A 438 41.14 24.67 -24.55
C GLN A 438 41.65 26.06 -24.07
N HIS A 439 40.77 27.06 -23.98
CA HIS A 439 41.08 28.43 -23.55
C HIS A 439 40.60 28.76 -22.12
N GLY A 440 40.25 27.76 -21.30
CA GLY A 440 39.92 27.96 -19.88
C GLY A 440 38.47 28.35 -19.58
N ASN A 441 37.57 28.29 -20.56
CA ASN A 441 36.14 28.51 -20.36
C ASN A 441 35.40 27.18 -20.06
N HIS A 442 34.26 27.30 -19.37
CA HIS A 442 33.35 26.19 -19.05
C HIS A 442 32.43 25.88 -20.25
N CYS A 443 32.10 24.60 -20.47
CA CYS A 443 31.20 24.19 -21.55
C CYS A 443 29.77 24.10 -21.05
N PHE A 444 28.81 24.59 -21.84
CA PHE A 444 27.40 24.58 -21.49
C PHE A 444 26.59 23.81 -22.54
N GLN A 445 25.63 23.00 -22.06
CA GLN A 445 24.60 22.34 -22.86
C GLN A 445 23.24 22.65 -22.22
N ASP A 446 22.31 23.19 -23.00
CA ASP A 446 20.94 23.53 -22.56
C ASP A 446 20.89 24.40 -21.28
N GLY A 447 21.86 25.30 -21.11
CA GLY A 447 21.94 26.23 -19.98
C GLY A 447 22.57 25.66 -18.71
N ALA A 448 23.04 24.41 -18.71
CA ALA A 448 23.80 23.79 -17.63
C ALA A 448 25.21 23.41 -18.09
N GLU A 449 26.18 23.35 -17.18
CA GLU A 449 27.55 22.94 -17.51
C GLU A 449 27.57 21.45 -17.92
N GLY A 450 28.02 21.13 -19.15
CA GLY A 450 27.90 19.78 -19.70
C GLY A 450 28.59 19.57 -21.05
N CYS A 451 28.70 18.30 -21.47
CA CYS A 451 29.32 17.89 -22.74
C CYS A 451 28.46 16.90 -23.52
N GLN A 452 28.40 17.09 -24.84
CA GLN A 452 27.71 16.18 -25.74
C GLN A 452 28.52 14.89 -25.97
N LEU A 453 27.89 13.72 -25.78
CA LEU A 453 28.46 12.43 -26.19
C LEU A 453 28.24 12.23 -27.69
N LYS A 454 29.31 11.88 -28.42
CA LYS A 454 29.40 11.79 -29.89
C LYS A 454 28.43 10.81 -30.60
N SER A 455 27.44 10.22 -29.93
CA SER A 455 26.55 9.20 -30.51
C SER A 455 25.15 9.67 -30.91
N SER A 456 24.79 10.96 -30.78
CA SER A 456 23.51 11.45 -31.31
C SER A 456 23.73 12.19 -32.63
N THR A 457 23.45 11.51 -33.74
CA THR A 457 23.34 12.14 -35.05
C THR A 457 22.03 12.93 -35.13
N SER A 458 22.14 14.25 -35.34
CA SER A 458 21.08 15.21 -35.71
C SER A 458 20.51 16.08 -34.57
N LEU A 459 21.04 17.31 -34.45
CA LEU A 459 20.34 18.58 -34.72
C LEU A 459 21.37 19.72 -34.63
N GLN A 460 21.42 20.59 -35.66
CA GLN A 460 22.26 21.80 -35.69
C GLN A 460 21.61 22.92 -34.87
N PHE A 461 22.41 23.62 -34.04
CA PHE A 461 22.13 25.00 -33.65
C PHE A 461 23.45 25.79 -33.51
N SER A 462 23.36 27.08 -33.87
CA SER A 462 24.40 28.08 -33.72
C SER A 462 24.01 29.09 -32.63
N LEU A 463 24.96 29.38 -31.70
CA LEU A 463 25.29 30.67 -31.04
C LEU A 463 26.43 30.40 -30.01
N PRO A 464 27.22 31.41 -29.57
CA PRO A 464 28.66 31.39 -29.72
C PRO A 464 29.44 30.92 -28.48
N SER A 465 30.61 30.35 -28.74
CA SER A 465 31.80 30.26 -27.86
C SER A 465 32.12 28.94 -27.14
N CYS A 466 32.09 27.80 -27.83
CA CYS A 466 33.21 26.82 -27.78
C CYS A 466 32.98 25.69 -28.80
N GLU A 467 33.75 25.64 -29.89
CA GLU A 467 33.65 24.53 -30.87
C GLU A 467 34.41 23.27 -30.42
N ASP A 468 35.28 23.37 -29.41
CA ASP A 468 36.24 22.34 -29.00
C ASP A 468 36.13 21.93 -27.52
N CYS A 469 34.96 21.40 -27.10
CA CYS A 469 34.80 20.89 -25.74
C CYS A 469 35.29 19.43 -25.58
N ARG A 470 36.05 19.11 -24.52
CA ARG A 470 36.56 17.75 -24.23
C ARG A 470 36.23 17.32 -22.79
N CYS A 471 35.83 16.05 -22.60
CA CYS A 471 35.63 15.43 -21.28
C CYS A 471 36.84 14.62 -20.84
N ALA A 472 37.22 14.70 -19.57
CA ALA A 472 38.03 13.66 -18.93
C ALA A 472 37.12 12.54 -18.39
N ARG A 473 37.50 11.27 -18.57
CA ARG A 473 36.87 10.10 -17.96
C ARG A 473 37.89 9.29 -17.17
N CYS A 474 37.54 8.90 -15.94
CA CYS A 474 38.26 7.86 -15.21
C CYS A 474 37.84 6.45 -15.69
N PRO A 475 38.71 5.44 -15.56
CA PRO A 475 38.32 4.05 -15.78
C PRO A 475 37.26 3.59 -14.76
N LEU A 476 36.49 2.55 -15.13
CA LEU A 476 35.51 1.90 -14.25
C LEU A 476 36.16 1.51 -12.91
N ASN A 477 35.50 1.85 -11.80
CA ASN A 477 35.94 1.65 -10.40
C ASN A 477 37.01 2.62 -9.87
N ALA A 478 37.21 3.76 -10.55
CA ALA A 478 37.96 4.91 -10.02
C ALA A 478 37.07 6.15 -9.88
N ARG A 479 37.35 6.97 -8.86
CA ARG A 479 36.72 8.26 -8.59
C ARG A 479 37.63 9.40 -9.06
N LEU A 480 37.08 10.40 -9.75
CA LEU A 480 37.82 11.61 -10.11
C LEU A 480 37.88 12.57 -8.91
N LEU A 481 39.10 12.98 -8.54
CA LEU A 481 39.39 13.96 -7.50
C LEU A 481 39.53 15.38 -8.08
N PRO A 482 39.39 16.43 -7.25
CA PRO A 482 39.71 17.80 -7.64
C PRO A 482 41.14 17.88 -8.20
N GLY A 483 41.31 18.45 -9.40
CA GLY A 483 42.59 18.51 -10.10
C GLY A 483 42.80 17.46 -11.20
N GLY A 484 41.81 16.61 -11.47
CA GLY A 484 41.83 15.68 -12.62
C GLY A 484 42.51 14.33 -12.34
N ILE A 485 42.70 13.97 -11.07
CA ILE A 485 43.36 12.73 -10.66
C ILE A 485 42.31 11.63 -10.45
N CYS A 486 42.52 10.43 -10.99
CA CYS A 486 41.64 9.28 -10.77
C CYS A 486 42.18 8.41 -9.63
N GLU A 487 41.36 8.15 -8.61
CA GLU A 487 41.68 7.29 -7.45
C GLU A 487 40.86 6.00 -7.49
N CYS A 488 41.50 4.83 -7.47
CA CYS A 488 40.79 3.53 -7.38
C CYS A 488 40.15 3.36 -5.99
N ASN A 489 38.96 2.74 -5.91
CA ASN A 489 38.34 2.38 -4.63
C ASN A 489 39.23 1.45 -3.78
N GLU A 490 39.10 1.50 -2.45
CA GLU A 490 39.97 0.83 -1.44
C GLU A 490 40.22 -0.68 -1.62
N GLN A 491 39.43 -1.37 -2.45
CA GLN A 491 39.58 -2.79 -2.77
C GLN A 491 40.44 -3.07 -4.01
N PHE A 492 40.94 -2.03 -4.68
CA PHE A 492 41.65 -2.13 -5.95
C PHE A 492 42.92 -1.26 -5.97
N HIS A 493 43.98 -1.76 -6.62
CA HIS A 493 45.24 -1.01 -6.82
C HIS A 493 45.52 -0.80 -8.32
N CYS A 494 46.24 0.28 -8.66
CA CYS A 494 46.76 0.50 -10.02
C CYS A 494 47.93 -0.44 -10.33
N SER A 495 47.94 -1.06 -11.50
CA SER A 495 48.90 -2.12 -11.84
C SER A 495 50.24 -1.64 -12.45
N THR A 496 50.66 -0.39 -12.26
CA THR A 496 51.94 0.11 -12.79
C THR A 496 52.89 0.51 -11.65
N THR A 497 54.11 -0.04 -11.69
CA THR A 497 55.15 0.08 -10.65
C THR A 497 55.96 1.39 -10.73
N SER A 498 55.31 2.54 -10.91
CA SER A 498 55.96 3.83 -10.69
C SER A 498 55.35 4.47 -9.45
N ASP A 499 56.19 4.85 -8.48
CA ASP A 499 55.83 5.47 -7.17
C ASP A 499 55.15 6.85 -7.28
N SER A 500 54.64 7.21 -8.45
CA SER A 500 53.84 8.38 -8.75
C SER A 500 52.61 7.91 -9.53
N GLY A 501 51.41 8.00 -8.92
CA GLY A 501 50.14 7.56 -9.52
C GLY A 501 49.85 8.15 -10.91
N CYS A 502 48.83 7.61 -11.63
CA CYS A 502 48.45 8.07 -12.98
C CYS A 502 48.05 9.58 -12.91
N TYR A 503 48.98 10.50 -13.25
CA TYR A 503 48.72 11.94 -13.38
C TYR A 503 48.15 12.23 -14.78
N ALA A 504 47.02 12.92 -14.86
CA ALA A 504 46.60 13.57 -16.11
C ALA A 504 47.31 14.93 -16.21
N ASP A 505 48.27 15.08 -17.13
CA ASP A 505 48.89 16.37 -17.43
C ASP A 505 47.88 17.25 -18.18
N LEU A 506 47.43 18.34 -17.53
CA LEU A 506 46.43 19.27 -18.06
C LEU A 506 46.98 20.20 -19.16
N ARG A 507 48.28 20.18 -19.49
CA ARG A 507 48.87 21.20 -20.39
C ARG A 507 49.29 20.69 -21.77
N ASN A 508 49.34 19.38 -22.03
CA ASN A 508 49.76 18.85 -23.33
C ASN A 508 48.84 17.70 -23.81
N PHE A 509 47.74 18.05 -24.48
CA PHE A 509 46.98 17.08 -25.28
C PHE A 509 47.63 16.88 -26.66
N SER A 510 48.78 16.23 -26.69
CA SER A 510 49.26 15.54 -27.90
C SER A 510 49.06 14.04 -27.71
N VAL A 511 48.62 13.37 -28.77
CA VAL A 511 48.26 11.96 -28.81
C VAL A 511 49.44 11.09 -28.35
N LEU A 512 49.45 10.70 -27.08
CA LEU A 512 50.21 9.56 -26.57
C LEU A 512 49.21 8.56 -26.01
N SER A 513 49.00 7.52 -26.80
CA SER A 513 48.37 6.26 -26.42
C SER A 513 48.97 5.73 -25.11
N CYS A 514 48.23 5.81 -24.01
CA CYS A 514 48.49 5.06 -22.78
C CYS A 514 47.42 3.96 -22.67
N PRO A 515 47.70 2.70 -23.08
CA PRO A 515 46.65 1.68 -23.21
C PRO A 515 46.22 1.01 -21.90
N THR A 516 46.80 1.29 -20.73
CA THR A 516 46.65 0.41 -19.56
C THR A 516 46.77 1.10 -18.17
N CYS A 517 45.76 1.85 -17.70
CA CYS A 517 45.51 1.98 -16.25
C CYS A 517 44.22 1.17 -15.95
N PHE A 518 44.33 0.01 -15.27
CA PHE A 518 43.19 -0.78 -14.77
C PHE A 518 43.31 -0.99 -13.25
N CYS A 519 42.18 -0.89 -12.53
CA CYS A 519 42.08 -1.20 -11.10
C CYS A 519 41.80 -2.71 -10.95
N GLN A 520 42.70 -3.50 -10.33
CA GLN A 520 42.53 -4.95 -10.09
C GLN A 520 42.27 -5.29 -8.62
N ARG A 521 41.41 -6.29 -8.37
CA ARG A 521 41.02 -6.77 -7.03
C ARG A 521 42.09 -7.70 -6.46
N ALA A 522 42.52 -7.48 -5.22
CA ALA A 522 43.52 -8.33 -4.58
C ALA A 522 42.96 -9.74 -4.27
N PRO A 523 43.73 -10.84 -4.47
CA PRO A 523 43.28 -12.19 -4.14
C PRO A 523 43.24 -12.43 -2.60
N PRO A 524 42.24 -13.17 -2.09
CA PRO A 524 42.08 -13.40 -0.66
C PRO A 524 43.15 -14.34 -0.10
N LYS A 525 43.80 -13.94 1.00
CA LYS A 525 44.70 -14.79 1.79
C LYS A 525 43.89 -15.81 2.59
N THR A 526 44.04 -17.10 2.31
CA THR A 526 43.46 -18.18 3.14
C THR A 526 44.41 -18.56 4.27
N LYS A 527 43.93 -18.50 5.52
CA LYS A 527 44.53 -19.21 6.66
C LYS A 527 43.48 -20.12 7.27
N SER A 528 43.78 -21.41 7.33
CA SER A 528 42.99 -22.45 7.97
C SER A 528 43.27 -22.50 9.47
N MET A 529 42.22 -22.76 10.27
CA MET A 529 42.29 -23.49 11.54
C MET A 529 40.90 -24.08 11.84
N TYR A 530 40.86 -25.39 12.08
CA TYR A 530 39.69 -26.16 12.53
C TYR A 530 39.61 -26.14 14.06
N LYS A 531 38.39 -26.07 14.63
CA LYS A 531 37.87 -27.06 15.61
C LYS A 531 36.38 -26.88 15.96
N GLU A 532 35.71 -28.02 15.93
CA GLU A 532 34.53 -28.48 16.71
C GLU A 532 33.07 -28.13 16.30
N HIS A 533 32.36 -29.22 15.94
CA HIS A 533 30.94 -29.57 16.04
C HIS A 533 29.84 -28.69 15.38
N ARG A 534 29.29 -29.17 14.24
CA ARG A 534 27.91 -29.02 13.71
C ARG A 534 27.73 -30.00 12.52
N LEU A 535 26.76 -30.92 12.53
CA LEU A 535 25.37 -30.83 12.02
C LEU A 535 25.29 -30.50 10.51
N CYS A 536 24.44 -31.25 9.78
CA CYS A 536 24.32 -31.29 8.30
C CYS A 536 24.51 -29.93 7.61
N THR A 537 25.37 -29.87 6.58
CA THR A 537 25.96 -28.61 6.10
C THR A 537 25.41 -28.03 4.80
N GLU A 538 24.52 -28.69 4.05
CA GLU A 538 24.18 -28.21 2.70
C GLU A 538 22.66 -28.30 2.43
N PRO A 539 21.95 -27.17 2.21
CA PRO A 539 20.54 -27.14 1.84
C PRO A 539 20.29 -27.56 0.37
N CYS A 540 19.03 -27.77 -0.01
CA CYS A 540 18.64 -28.04 -1.41
C CYS A 540 19.20 -26.96 -2.36
N GLY A 541 19.67 -27.36 -3.55
CA GLY A 541 20.35 -26.48 -4.50
C GLY A 541 21.87 -26.38 -4.33
N SER A 542 22.45 -27.04 -3.32
CA SER A 542 23.90 -27.05 -3.14
C SER A 542 24.62 -28.06 -4.05
N MET A 543 25.85 -27.76 -4.45
CA MET A 543 26.68 -28.61 -5.29
C MET A 543 27.42 -29.66 -4.45
N VAL A 544 27.13 -30.94 -4.66
CA VAL A 544 27.83 -32.06 -4.01
C VAL A 544 28.44 -32.94 -5.09
N LEU A 545 29.76 -33.16 -5.03
CA LEU A 545 30.53 -33.93 -6.02
C LEU A 545 30.37 -33.42 -7.47
N GLY A 546 30.25 -32.10 -7.65
CA GLY A 546 30.13 -31.47 -8.97
C GLY A 546 28.74 -31.56 -9.61
N GLN A 547 27.72 -32.01 -8.87
CA GLN A 547 26.33 -32.03 -9.31
C GLN A 547 25.44 -31.21 -8.36
N VAL A 548 24.52 -30.43 -8.92
CA VAL A 548 23.51 -29.69 -8.16
C VAL A 548 22.44 -30.69 -7.69
N LEU A 549 22.18 -30.73 -6.38
CA LEU A 549 21.14 -31.60 -5.83
C LEU A 549 19.76 -31.11 -6.26
N ALA A 550 18.96 -31.99 -6.88
CA ALA A 550 17.56 -31.73 -7.20
C ALA A 550 16.73 -31.47 -5.92
N GLU A 551 15.65 -30.70 -6.03
CA GLU A 551 14.83 -30.23 -4.89
C GLU A 551 14.34 -31.34 -3.94
N ASN A 552 14.25 -32.58 -4.44
CA ASN A 552 13.77 -33.75 -3.72
C ASN A 552 14.89 -34.70 -3.25
N ARG A 553 16.16 -34.27 -3.22
CA ARG A 553 17.28 -35.10 -2.76
C ARG A 553 18.14 -34.36 -1.73
N CYS A 554 18.61 -35.10 -0.72
CA CYS A 554 19.60 -34.60 0.23
C CYS A 554 20.80 -35.54 0.32
N ALA A 555 21.96 -35.02 0.72
CA ALA A 555 23.19 -35.79 0.82
C ALA A 555 23.75 -35.76 2.25
N LYS A 556 24.34 -36.88 2.70
CA LYS A 556 25.19 -36.90 3.89
C LYS A 556 26.59 -37.33 3.50
N CYS A 557 27.54 -36.41 3.64
CA CYS A 557 28.94 -36.67 3.35
C CYS A 557 29.75 -36.92 4.62
N LYS A 558 30.68 -37.87 4.58
CA LYS A 558 31.70 -38.10 5.59
C LYS A 558 33.05 -38.27 4.89
N GLY A 559 33.84 -37.19 4.82
CA GLY A 559 35.03 -37.14 3.99
C GLY A 559 34.66 -36.96 2.51
N THR A 560 35.28 -37.74 1.63
CA THR A 560 34.96 -37.77 0.19
C THR A 560 33.75 -38.63 -0.16
N ASP A 561 33.24 -39.42 0.79
CA ASP A 561 32.10 -40.31 0.57
C ASP A 561 30.79 -39.59 0.91
N CYS A 562 29.91 -39.47 -0.09
CA CYS A 562 28.59 -38.88 0.06
C CYS A 562 27.49 -39.92 -0.22
N TYR A 563 26.55 -40.06 0.71
CA TYR A 563 25.35 -40.88 0.54
C TYR A 563 24.16 -39.97 0.16
N LEU A 564 23.50 -40.27 -0.97
CA LEU A 564 22.32 -39.55 -1.44
C LEU A 564 21.04 -40.22 -0.91
N TYR A 565 20.09 -39.40 -0.46
CA TYR A 565 18.78 -39.84 0.03
C TYR A 565 17.68 -39.21 -0.84
N ASP A 566 16.72 -40.03 -1.26
CA ASP A 566 15.55 -39.61 -2.01
C ASP A 566 14.40 -39.26 -1.03
N CYS A 567 13.99 -38.00 -1.03
CA CYS A 567 12.95 -37.50 -0.14
C CYS A 567 11.53 -37.84 -0.63
N THR A 568 11.37 -38.48 -1.80
CA THR A 568 10.06 -38.88 -2.34
C THR A 568 9.50 -40.18 -1.74
N LEU A 569 10.33 -40.94 -1.01
CA LEU A 569 9.86 -42.08 -0.24
C LEU A 569 9.11 -41.58 1.01
N ASP A 570 7.80 -41.38 0.89
CA ASP A 570 6.91 -41.00 1.99
C ASP A 570 6.94 -42.07 3.09
N PRO A 571 7.66 -41.85 4.21
CA PRO A 571 7.74 -42.83 5.31
C PRO A 571 6.42 -42.92 6.09
N CYS A 572 5.45 -42.05 5.77
CA CYS A 572 4.14 -41.99 6.40
C CYS A 572 3.06 -42.72 5.58
N LYS A 573 3.36 -43.20 4.37
CA LYS A 573 2.41 -43.83 3.45
C LYS A 573 1.70 -45.06 4.03
N ASP A 574 2.40 -45.83 4.86
CA ASP A 574 1.86 -47.04 5.48
C ASP A 574 1.42 -46.83 6.94
N LYS A 575 1.44 -45.58 7.44
CA LYS A 575 0.93 -45.24 8.77
C LYS A 575 -0.47 -44.62 8.64
N SER A 576 -1.36 -44.94 9.57
CA SER A 576 -2.73 -44.43 9.73
C SER A 576 -2.88 -42.90 9.81
N CYS A 577 -1.77 -42.14 9.68
CA CYS A 577 -1.65 -40.72 9.98
C CYS A 577 -1.72 -39.81 8.75
N GLY A 578 -1.97 -40.35 7.54
CA GLY A 578 -1.69 -39.73 6.23
C GLY A 578 -2.31 -38.37 5.90
N LYS A 579 -3.05 -37.73 6.82
CA LYS A 579 -3.54 -36.35 6.69
C LYS A 579 -3.18 -35.40 7.85
N PHE A 580 -2.58 -35.91 8.93
CA PHE A 580 -2.37 -35.16 10.19
C PHE A 580 -0.91 -35.18 10.68
N ALA A 581 0.00 -35.64 9.82
CA ALA A 581 1.43 -35.70 10.11
C ALA A 581 2.23 -35.15 8.93
N TYR A 582 3.43 -34.64 9.22
CA TYR A 582 4.41 -34.21 8.23
C TYR A 582 5.76 -34.89 8.48
N CYS A 583 6.55 -35.03 7.42
CA CYS A 583 7.87 -35.64 7.49
C CYS A 583 8.90 -34.61 7.97
N LYS A 584 9.64 -34.92 9.03
CA LYS A 584 10.76 -34.10 9.52
C LYS A 584 11.99 -34.97 9.74
N ALA A 585 13.14 -34.51 9.25
CA ALA A 585 14.40 -35.20 9.48
C ALA A 585 14.81 -35.08 10.96
N TRP A 586 15.04 -36.22 11.62
CA TRP A 586 15.59 -36.28 12.98
C TRP A 586 16.72 -37.30 13.03
N ALA A 587 17.89 -36.90 13.51
CA ALA A 587 19.10 -37.73 13.53
C ALA A 587 19.48 -38.36 12.17
N GLY A 588 19.18 -37.68 11.06
CA GLY A 588 19.51 -38.14 9.70
C GLY A 588 18.61 -39.28 9.18
N LYS A 589 17.43 -39.49 9.78
CA LYS A 589 16.38 -40.34 9.23
C LYS A 589 15.06 -39.54 9.15
N PRO A 590 14.24 -39.76 8.11
CA PRO A 590 12.91 -39.16 8.03
C PRO A 590 12.00 -39.76 9.12
N GLN A 591 11.33 -38.91 9.90
CA GLN A 591 10.36 -39.31 10.92
C GLN A 591 9.03 -38.59 10.71
N CYS A 592 7.91 -39.30 10.89
CA CYS A 592 6.57 -38.71 10.86
C CYS A 592 6.26 -38.02 12.19
N ARG A 593 6.00 -36.71 12.16
CA ARG A 593 5.59 -35.90 13.32
C ARG A 593 4.17 -35.39 13.11
N CYS A 594 3.38 -35.35 14.17
CA CYS A 594 2.05 -34.75 14.15
C CYS A 594 2.12 -33.21 14.07
N PHE A 595 1.13 -32.56 13.47
CA PHE A 595 0.97 -31.10 13.56
C PHE A 595 0.76 -30.67 15.03
N SER A 596 1.06 -29.41 15.37
CA SER A 596 1.04 -28.89 16.75
C SER A 596 -0.30 -29.06 17.46
N GLN A 597 -1.43 -29.06 16.73
CA GLN A 597 -2.76 -29.34 17.30
C GLN A 597 -3.04 -30.84 17.56
N TYR A 598 -2.08 -31.75 17.30
CA TYR A 598 -2.21 -33.18 17.53
C TYR A 598 -1.04 -33.74 18.37
N ARG A 599 -1.36 -34.57 19.37
CA ARG A 599 -0.43 -35.37 20.16
C ARG A 599 -0.10 -36.69 19.45
N GLN A 600 1.16 -37.08 19.48
CA GLN A 600 1.60 -38.36 18.94
C GLN A 600 1.29 -39.50 19.92
N GLY A 601 0.43 -40.43 19.49
CA GLY A 601 0.11 -41.70 20.16
C GLY A 601 0.74 -42.91 19.47
N SER A 602 0.57 -44.10 20.06
CA SER A 602 1.12 -45.36 19.56
C SER A 602 0.49 -45.84 18.24
N ASP A 603 -0.74 -45.41 17.97
CA ASP A 603 -1.58 -45.76 16.82
C ASP A 603 -1.81 -44.58 15.85
N GLY A 604 -1.29 -43.39 16.16
CA GLY A 604 -1.29 -42.25 15.25
C GLY A 604 -1.30 -40.88 15.94
N CYS A 605 -1.70 -39.84 15.18
CA CYS A 605 -1.84 -38.48 15.68
C CYS A 605 -3.26 -38.26 16.22
N HIS A 606 -3.39 -37.90 17.49
CA HIS A 606 -4.67 -37.63 18.17
C HIS A 606 -4.77 -36.15 18.50
N PRO A 607 -5.94 -35.49 18.40
CA PRO A 607 -6.06 -34.07 18.73
C PRO A 607 -5.63 -33.79 20.18
N VAL A 608 -4.93 -32.67 20.42
CA VAL A 608 -4.59 -32.22 21.77
C VAL A 608 -5.86 -31.64 22.41
N ILE A 609 -6.43 -32.35 23.37
CA ILE A 609 -7.62 -31.93 24.13
C ILE A 609 -7.16 -31.10 25.33
N GLN A 610 -7.73 -29.90 25.53
CA GLN A 610 -7.45 -29.08 26.72
C GLN A 610 -8.16 -29.68 27.95
N GLU A 611 -7.57 -29.57 29.15
CA GLU A 611 -8.07 -30.22 30.37
C GLU A 611 -9.52 -29.86 30.77
N ASN A 612 -10.10 -28.80 30.19
CA ASN A 612 -11.44 -28.31 30.48
C ASN A 612 -12.54 -28.73 29.48
N ASP A 613 -12.22 -29.50 28.44
CA ASP A 613 -13.21 -29.98 27.46
C ASP A 613 -13.78 -31.35 27.85
N ARG A 614 -15.10 -31.53 27.79
CA ARG A 614 -15.76 -32.84 27.99
C ARG A 614 -16.53 -33.27 26.74
N CYS A 615 -16.47 -34.57 26.43
CA CYS A 615 -17.22 -35.21 25.35
C CYS A 615 -18.67 -35.43 25.78
N CYS A 616 -19.62 -34.82 25.08
CA CYS A 616 -21.05 -35.07 25.27
C CYS A 616 -21.53 -36.13 24.27
N TYR A 617 -22.09 -37.24 24.77
CA TYR A 617 -22.69 -38.31 23.95
C TYR A 617 -24.20 -38.11 23.81
N THR A 618 -24.71 -38.13 22.58
CA THR A 618 -26.15 -38.24 22.33
C THR A 618 -26.57 -39.71 22.30
N GLY A 619 -27.65 -40.06 23.01
CA GLY A 619 -28.04 -41.42 23.36
C GLY A 619 -28.42 -42.39 22.23
N LYS A 620 -28.68 -43.63 22.67
CA LYS A 620 -28.77 -44.90 21.95
C LYS A 620 -29.92 -44.98 20.92
N SER A 621 -29.68 -44.63 19.66
CA SER A 621 -30.09 -45.47 18.51
C SER A 621 -29.52 -44.89 17.21
N GLN A 622 -29.01 -45.77 16.35
CA GLN A 622 -28.48 -45.56 15.00
C GLN A 622 -26.97 -45.24 14.88
N SER A 623 -26.41 -45.80 13.81
CA SER A 623 -25.03 -46.28 13.62
C SER A 623 -24.00 -45.21 13.19
N LEU A 624 -24.22 -43.93 13.53
CA LEU A 624 -23.26 -42.86 13.26
C LEU A 624 -23.12 -41.98 14.51
N ILE A 625 -22.18 -42.37 15.38
CA ILE A 625 -21.82 -41.61 16.58
C ILE A 625 -20.94 -40.43 16.15
N ARG A 626 -21.30 -39.21 16.57
CA ARG A 626 -20.38 -38.06 16.58
C ARG A 626 -20.34 -37.46 17.98
N ALA A 627 -19.14 -37.39 18.54
CA ALA A 627 -18.85 -36.64 19.75
C ALA A 627 -18.64 -35.17 19.38
N VAL A 628 -19.23 -34.26 20.16
CA VAL A 628 -18.92 -32.83 20.12
C VAL A 628 -18.30 -32.47 21.45
N TRP A 629 -17.16 -31.78 21.40
CA TRP A 629 -16.44 -31.29 22.57
C TRP A 629 -16.93 -29.88 22.88
N VAL A 630 -17.39 -29.66 24.11
CA VAL A 630 -17.91 -28.36 24.56
C VAL A 630 -17.16 -27.93 25.81
N PRO A 631 -16.68 -26.68 25.88
CA PRO A 631 -16.09 -26.11 27.09
C PRO A 631 -17.04 -26.23 28.28
N ARG A 632 -16.50 -26.59 29.45
CA ARG A 632 -17.28 -26.87 30.67
C ARG A 632 -18.17 -25.71 31.13
N GLU A 633 -17.78 -24.48 30.82
CA GLU A 633 -18.49 -23.24 31.15
C GLU A 633 -19.72 -22.97 30.27
N LEU A 634 -19.89 -23.70 29.16
CA LEU A 634 -21.03 -23.60 28.25
C LEU A 634 -22.04 -24.75 28.40
N GLN A 635 -22.02 -25.47 29.53
CA GLN A 635 -22.95 -26.58 29.79
C GLN A 635 -24.14 -26.14 30.68
N PRO A 636 -25.36 -25.95 30.14
CA PRO A 636 -26.56 -25.96 30.94
C PRO A 636 -27.03 -27.40 31.24
N THR A 637 -27.70 -27.59 32.38
CA THR A 637 -28.22 -28.90 32.84
C THR A 637 -29.40 -29.44 32.02
N ASN A 638 -30.01 -28.64 31.13
CA ASN A 638 -31.11 -29.05 30.27
C ASN A 638 -30.97 -28.48 28.86
N TRP A 639 -30.78 -29.36 27.88
CA TRP A 639 -30.82 -29.02 26.46
C TRP A 639 -32.25 -29.21 25.94
N TYR A 640 -32.80 -28.20 25.26
CA TYR A 640 -34.08 -28.32 24.55
C TYR A 640 -33.84 -28.34 23.04
N PHE A 641 -34.31 -29.39 22.37
CA PHE A 641 -34.25 -29.49 20.92
C PHE A 641 -35.44 -28.73 20.31
N LYS A 642 -35.19 -27.74 19.45
CA LYS A 642 -36.23 -27.14 18.60
C LYS A 642 -35.82 -27.27 17.14
N HIS A 643 -36.73 -27.82 16.33
CA HIS A 643 -36.60 -27.77 14.88
C HIS A 643 -37.03 -26.37 14.42
N ILE A 644 -36.09 -25.61 13.86
CA ILE A 644 -36.30 -24.25 13.41
C ILE A 644 -35.82 -24.19 11.95
N CYS A 645 -36.69 -23.72 11.05
CA CYS A 645 -36.43 -23.61 9.63
C CYS A 645 -36.40 -22.12 9.22
N PRO A 646 -35.51 -21.70 8.30
CA PRO A 646 -35.54 -20.34 7.74
C PRO A 646 -36.78 -20.18 6.85
N THR A 647 -37.42 -19.01 6.89
CA THR A 647 -38.47 -18.67 5.91
C THR A 647 -37.85 -18.11 4.62
N VAL A 648 -38.61 -18.12 3.52
CA VAL A 648 -38.18 -17.67 2.18
C VAL A 648 -37.60 -16.24 2.18
N ASP A 649 -37.95 -15.41 3.18
CA ASP A 649 -37.45 -14.04 3.31
C ASP A 649 -36.14 -13.89 4.12
N GLY A 650 -35.43 -14.99 4.41
CA GLY A 650 -34.04 -15.00 4.93
C GLY A 650 -33.78 -14.44 6.33
N ILE A 651 -34.74 -13.74 6.96
CA ILE A 651 -34.48 -12.94 8.18
C ILE A 651 -35.34 -13.38 9.39
N LYS A 652 -36.38 -14.21 9.19
CA LYS A 652 -37.24 -14.70 10.28
C LYS A 652 -37.25 -16.22 10.39
N TRP A 653 -37.10 -16.69 11.62
CA TRP A 653 -37.10 -18.11 11.96
C TRP A 653 -38.46 -18.54 12.51
N ARG A 654 -39.05 -19.61 11.98
CA ARG A 654 -40.31 -20.18 12.51
C ARG A 654 -40.15 -21.62 12.96
N LYS A 655 -40.97 -22.03 13.92
CA LYS A 655 -41.17 -23.47 14.22
C LYS A 655 -41.84 -24.12 13.01
N ALA A 656 -41.23 -25.16 12.47
CA ALA A 656 -41.78 -25.92 11.35
C ALA A 656 -41.94 -27.42 11.70
N PRO A 657 -42.86 -28.15 11.06
CA PRO A 657 -42.96 -29.61 11.16
C PRO A 657 -41.67 -30.30 10.68
N ARG A 658 -41.33 -31.45 11.27
CA ARG A 658 -40.10 -32.22 10.95
C ARG A 658 -39.93 -32.58 9.48
N THR A 659 -41.01 -32.66 8.72
CA THR A 659 -41.01 -33.03 7.30
C THR A 659 -40.55 -31.91 6.37
N GLU A 660 -40.43 -30.67 6.87
CA GLU A 660 -40.09 -29.48 6.07
C GLU A 660 -38.62 -29.04 6.21
N CYS A 661 -37.83 -29.65 7.09
CA CYS A 661 -36.45 -29.21 7.36
C CYS A 661 -35.40 -30.22 6.84
N THR A 662 -34.49 -29.76 5.97
CA THR A 662 -33.36 -30.54 5.41
C THR A 662 -32.11 -30.54 6.31
N GLY A 663 -32.13 -29.84 7.45
CA GLY A 663 -31.02 -29.85 8.41
C GLY A 663 -31.41 -29.45 9.84
N VAL A 664 -30.48 -29.64 10.77
CA VAL A 664 -30.66 -29.32 12.21
C VAL A 664 -29.63 -28.26 12.59
N ILE A 665 -30.11 -27.19 13.23
CA ILE A 665 -29.28 -26.12 13.78
C ILE A 665 -29.29 -26.24 15.30
N TYR A 666 -28.11 -26.10 15.92
CA TYR A 666 -27.97 -26.12 17.38
C TYR A 666 -27.88 -24.68 17.89
N GLN A 667 -28.86 -24.28 18.69
CA GLN A 667 -28.92 -22.96 19.31
C GLN A 667 -28.86 -23.12 20.83
N HIS A 668 -27.98 -22.36 21.48
CA HIS A 668 -27.89 -22.29 22.93
C HIS A 668 -29.09 -21.51 23.51
N PRO A 669 -29.49 -21.73 24.78
CA PRO A 669 -30.62 -21.02 25.40
C PRO A 669 -30.51 -19.48 25.43
N ASP A 670 -29.33 -18.91 25.24
CA ASP A 670 -29.06 -17.46 25.12
C ASP A 670 -29.06 -16.95 23.67
N ASN A 671 -29.57 -17.74 22.72
CA ASN A 671 -29.64 -17.47 21.27
C ASN A 671 -28.31 -17.56 20.49
N HIS A 672 -27.20 -18.00 21.08
CA HIS A 672 -25.96 -18.20 20.31
C HIS A 672 -26.04 -19.45 19.39
N LEU A 673 -25.58 -19.31 18.14
CA LEU A 673 -25.50 -20.40 17.18
C LEU A 673 -24.25 -21.25 17.47
N LEU A 674 -24.43 -22.53 17.81
CA LEU A 674 -23.33 -23.43 18.20
C LEU A 674 -22.85 -24.35 17.07
N GLY A 675 -23.59 -24.43 15.95
CA GLY A 675 -23.14 -25.14 14.75
C GLY A 675 -24.27 -25.66 13.85
N LEU A 676 -23.89 -26.07 12.65
CA LEU A 676 -24.78 -26.64 11.62
C LEU A 676 -24.60 -28.15 11.50
N GLY A 677 -25.72 -28.87 11.45
CA GLY A 677 -25.76 -30.29 11.11
C GLY A 677 -25.51 -30.53 9.61
N LYS A 678 -25.14 -31.77 9.26
CA LYS A 678 -24.87 -32.19 7.87
C LYS A 678 -26.13 -31.99 7.01
N GLY A 679 -26.00 -31.33 5.86
CA GLY A 679 -27.09 -31.08 4.91
C GLY A 679 -27.60 -29.64 4.84
N VAL A 680 -26.98 -28.72 5.59
CA VAL A 680 -27.23 -27.27 5.48
C VAL A 680 -26.09 -26.64 4.68
N GLU A 681 -26.36 -26.23 3.45
CA GLU A 681 -25.56 -25.21 2.74
C GLU A 681 -26.22 -23.85 3.03
N ILE A 682 -25.41 -22.85 3.36
CA ILE A 682 -25.87 -21.47 3.60
C ILE A 682 -25.96 -20.76 2.26
#